data_AF-A0AAQ3PBP1-F1
#
_entry.id   AF-A0AAQ3PBP1-F1
#
_cell.length_a   1.000
_cell.length_b   1.000
_cell.length_c   1.000
_cell.angle_alpha   90.00
_cell.angle_beta   90.00
_cell.angle_gamma   90.00
#
_symmetry.space_group_name_H-M   'P 1'
#
loop_
_entity.id
_entity.type
_entity.pdbx_description
1 polymer ?
#
loop_
_entity_poly.entity_id
_entity_poly.type
_entity_poly.pdbx_seq_one_letter_code
_entity_poly.pdbx_strand_id
1 'polypeptide(L)'
;MYALYDRITEEFEKSVSRKRKVSSSDSESEYFSSEEIDGYRRRSEKEHYNVSDFETPRQDFDKGDGTDETTNAEAQKTEEQLTLLMQEVESLSKQKSDLKQEVEKQTHEVKHLTSKNTELNDEILELDLLLKKEKDKVFDLQAQLNDNENQEKPNIADLMAKICELEQEIKSLQTQKDEMEERLKREQSEASTQREDLMDKLDMVQHRLNFMESVNKEVEAKMESQREQLYQDFTEINNLKDNLTNMRLVEKHMVAEKNRLLYKLRDLELNLENQMSQKSELEEKLRDKNYEIKELTEENKVFQERNHELREHVREHENHENGASMEVMTLKAKLNEMRLELDTMHEQKNKLEQQIERSQKEYVESLTRMENLNAKLVTQIGEQEKMIEQLNEENKQAKVVFSKLKTVQVTAERKINELAEEFRRKMEDNIKLLHQRIHVAEQLNNENKYSYKITKQRYEEEFKDMGKKIGHCKDEKPRIPNGFEFIALNGLDLAIENLEEYASRVTKMMCEVKFMKDRMREKNEEVKEMRENVNYFRELLDKKEEQELLLRENLWKLEAEVSKEGGDKLNLRKEVSQLEKKVGKLEKSVKKKEEDLVNLGEKKREAIRQLCFVIEFHRDRCNYLKDMATKNKVNNIT
;
A
#
# COMPACT_ATOMS: atom_id res chain seq x y z
N MET A 1 20.45 8.45 -41.57
CA MET A 1 21.63 7.70 -41.07
C MET A 1 21.10 6.60 -40.15
N TYR A 2 20.59 5.47 -40.62
CA TYR A 2 21.02 4.60 -41.71
C TYR A 2 19.88 4.31 -42.70
N ALA A 3 20.05 4.70 -43.96
CA ALA A 3 19.15 4.35 -45.08
C ALA A 3 20.03 4.04 -46.32
N LEU A 4 21.08 3.23 -46.08
CA LEU A 4 22.23 3.07 -46.99
C LEU A 4 22.81 1.64 -46.96
N TYR A 5 22.02 0.62 -46.60
CA TYR A 5 22.46 -0.79 -46.67
C TYR A 5 21.56 -1.70 -47.52
N ASP A 6 20.28 -1.36 -47.72
CA ASP A 6 19.33 -2.18 -48.50
C ASP A 6 19.40 -1.94 -50.02
N ARG A 7 20.58 -1.62 -50.58
CA ARG A 7 20.74 -1.26 -52.01
C ARG A 7 21.78 -2.05 -52.79
N ILE A 8 22.16 -3.21 -52.27
CA ILE A 8 22.83 -4.31 -53.00
C ILE A 8 22.33 -5.58 -52.28
N THR A 9 21.37 -6.36 -52.78
CA THR A 9 21.60 -7.39 -53.81
C THR A 9 20.26 -8.02 -54.26
N GLU A 10 19.33 -7.23 -54.81
CA GLU A 10 18.15 -7.83 -55.46
C GLU A 10 17.59 -6.92 -56.57
N GLU A 11 18.10 -7.07 -57.80
CA GLU A 11 17.29 -6.99 -59.03
C GLU A 11 18.03 -7.64 -60.23
N PHE A 12 17.34 -8.59 -60.85
CA PHE A 12 17.33 -8.91 -62.28
C PHE A 12 18.55 -9.52 -63.02
N GLU A 13 18.46 -10.85 -63.14
CA GLU A 13 18.40 -11.60 -64.42
C GLU A 13 19.58 -11.57 -65.44
N LYS A 14 20.17 -12.75 -65.63
CA LYS A 14 20.08 -13.57 -66.88
C LYS A 14 20.72 -14.94 -66.63
N SER A 15 19.99 -16.04 -66.42
CA SER A 15 19.08 -16.79 -67.33
C SER A 15 19.81 -17.87 -68.16
N VAL A 16 19.28 -19.12 -68.09
CA VAL A 16 19.39 -20.21 -69.11
C VAL A 16 20.78 -20.89 -69.19
N SER A 17 20.96 -22.21 -68.98
CA SER A 17 20.23 -23.32 -69.62
C SER A 17 20.35 -24.70 -68.92
N ARG A 18 19.36 -25.58 -69.20
CA ARG A 18 19.36 -27.08 -69.16
C ARG A 18 19.51 -27.73 -67.77
N LYS A 19 18.50 -28.46 -67.26
CA LYS A 19 18.02 -29.82 -67.66
C LYS A 19 19.13 -30.89 -67.48
N ARG A 20 18.92 -32.02 -66.80
CA ARG A 20 17.65 -32.69 -66.38
C ARG A 20 17.87 -33.70 -65.23
N LYS A 21 16.80 -34.01 -64.48
CA LYS A 21 16.61 -35.21 -63.63
C LYS A 21 16.34 -36.48 -64.47
N VAL A 22 16.16 -37.63 -63.78
CA VAL A 22 15.66 -38.96 -64.24
C VAL A 22 16.81 -39.82 -64.79
N SER A 23 17.25 -40.96 -64.22
CA SER A 23 16.68 -42.13 -63.51
C SER A 23 16.26 -43.33 -64.39
N SER A 24 16.31 -44.52 -63.77
CA SER A 24 15.73 -45.84 -64.12
C SER A 24 16.34 -46.77 -65.18
N SER A 25 16.44 -48.03 -64.74
CA SER A 25 16.29 -49.33 -65.44
C SER A 25 17.39 -49.92 -66.35
N ASP A 26 17.83 -51.10 -65.93
CA ASP A 26 17.63 -52.41 -66.60
C ASP A 26 17.80 -52.51 -68.12
N SER A 27 18.74 -53.35 -68.58
CA SER A 27 18.40 -54.72 -69.02
C SER A 27 19.63 -55.49 -69.56
N GLU A 28 19.51 -56.81 -69.58
CA GLU A 28 20.45 -57.78 -70.15
C GLU A 28 20.54 -57.68 -71.70
N SER A 29 21.68 -58.06 -72.28
CA SER A 29 21.71 -58.75 -73.59
C SER A 29 23.02 -59.49 -73.83
N GLU A 30 22.95 -60.79 -74.08
CA GLU A 30 24.03 -61.60 -74.65
C GLU A 30 24.15 -61.43 -76.18
N TYR A 31 25.27 -61.90 -76.76
CA TYR A 31 25.44 -62.35 -78.17
C TYR A 31 25.11 -61.36 -79.32
N PHE A 32 26.02 -61.07 -80.27
CA PHE A 32 26.42 -62.05 -81.29
C PHE A 32 27.75 -61.73 -82.01
N SER A 33 28.26 -62.77 -82.69
CA SER A 33 29.46 -62.82 -83.54
C SER A 33 29.36 -62.03 -84.86
N SER A 34 30.52 -61.64 -85.41
CA SER A 34 31.00 -61.93 -86.79
C SER A 34 32.11 -60.92 -87.17
N GLU A 35 33.35 -61.27 -87.53
CA GLU A 35 33.90 -62.21 -88.54
C GLU A 35 34.50 -61.45 -89.74
N GLU A 36 35.64 -61.95 -90.23
CA GLU A 36 36.31 -61.66 -91.52
C GLU A 36 37.14 -60.35 -91.78
N ILE A 37 38.45 -60.60 -91.98
CA ILE A 37 39.25 -60.36 -93.22
C ILE A 37 40.35 -59.27 -93.29
N ASP A 38 41.50 -59.75 -93.82
CA ASP A 38 42.70 -59.10 -94.39
C ASP A 38 43.54 -58.12 -93.56
N GLY A 39 44.88 -58.11 -93.68
CA GLY A 39 45.78 -58.99 -94.44
C GLY A 39 47.23 -58.53 -94.23
N TYR A 40 48.21 -59.41 -93.94
CA TYR A 40 49.21 -59.98 -94.89
C TYR A 40 50.53 -60.28 -94.10
N ARG A 41 51.55 -61.09 -94.46
CA ARG A 41 51.91 -62.03 -95.59
C ARG A 41 53.35 -62.55 -95.29
N ARG A 42 53.78 -63.83 -95.36
CA ARG A 42 53.15 -65.09 -95.85
C ARG A 42 53.96 -66.37 -95.47
N ARG A 43 53.35 -67.35 -94.75
CA ARG A 43 53.64 -68.83 -94.75
C ARG A 43 54.98 -69.38 -94.19
N SER A 44 55.15 -70.68 -93.88
CA SER A 44 54.28 -71.76 -93.29
C SER A 44 55.06 -73.10 -93.26
N GLU A 45 54.92 -73.83 -92.15
CA GLU A 45 54.80 -75.32 -91.99
C GLU A 45 55.46 -76.32 -92.98
N LYS A 46 56.14 -77.36 -92.47
CA LYS A 46 55.53 -78.70 -92.21
C LYS A 46 56.50 -79.73 -91.58
N GLU A 47 55.94 -80.78 -90.99
CA GLU A 47 56.62 -81.88 -90.28
C GLU A 47 56.77 -83.17 -91.12
N HIS A 48 57.63 -84.10 -90.62
CA HIS A 48 57.54 -85.58 -90.64
C HIS A 48 58.61 -86.47 -91.34
N TYR A 49 59.22 -87.33 -90.50
CA TYR A 49 59.54 -88.78 -90.63
C TYR A 49 60.60 -89.38 -91.61
N ASN A 50 61.61 -90.02 -90.99
CA ASN A 50 62.14 -91.40 -91.14
C ASN A 50 62.77 -92.03 -92.42
N VAL A 51 63.95 -92.65 -92.17
CA VAL A 51 64.44 -93.99 -92.64
C VAL A 51 65.05 -94.11 -94.06
N SER A 52 65.80 -95.20 -94.27
CA SER A 52 66.86 -95.43 -95.27
C SER A 52 66.49 -96.33 -96.46
N ASP A 53 67.47 -96.42 -97.38
CA ASP A 53 67.79 -97.52 -98.32
C ASP A 53 67.00 -97.74 -99.64
N PHE A 54 67.81 -97.74 -100.71
CA PHE A 54 67.78 -98.53 -101.96
C PHE A 54 66.64 -98.48 -103.03
N GLU A 55 67.14 -98.52 -104.28
CA GLU A 55 66.55 -98.91 -105.57
C GLU A 55 65.72 -97.93 -106.46
N THR A 56 66.04 -98.06 -107.76
CA THR A 56 65.38 -97.61 -109.01
C THR A 56 64.00 -98.29 -109.24
N PRO A 57 63.24 -98.13 -110.37
CA PRO A 57 63.48 -97.40 -111.64
C PRO A 57 62.26 -96.56 -112.16
N ARG A 58 62.33 -96.01 -113.40
CA ARG A 58 61.20 -96.01 -114.36
C ARG A 58 61.53 -95.66 -115.82
N GLN A 59 60.93 -96.46 -116.71
CA GLN A 59 60.62 -96.27 -118.14
C GLN A 59 59.54 -95.16 -118.36
N ASP A 60 59.14 -94.67 -119.56
CA ASP A 60 59.36 -94.97 -121.00
C ASP A 60 58.91 -93.75 -121.86
N PHE A 61 59.20 -93.73 -123.18
CA PHE A 61 58.39 -93.26 -124.36
C PHE A 61 59.33 -93.07 -125.60
N ASP A 62 59.30 -93.90 -126.66
CA ASP A 62 58.50 -93.82 -127.93
C ASP A 62 58.94 -92.70 -128.93
N LYS A 63 59.16 -92.88 -130.26
CA LYS A 63 59.19 -94.05 -131.19
C LYS A 63 59.75 -93.68 -132.61
N GLY A 64 60.19 -94.68 -133.41
CA GLY A 64 60.19 -94.70 -134.91
C GLY A 64 61.48 -94.27 -135.66
N ASP A 65 61.79 -94.72 -136.90
CA ASP A 65 61.27 -95.82 -137.76
C ASP A 65 62.22 -96.12 -138.97
N GLY A 66 62.15 -97.34 -139.55
CA GLY A 66 62.65 -97.77 -140.88
C GLY A 66 64.14 -98.15 -141.07
N THR A 67 64.56 -99.07 -141.98
CA THR A 67 63.84 -100.07 -142.82
C THR A 67 64.82 -101.15 -143.37
N ASP A 68 64.31 -102.38 -143.56
CA ASP A 68 64.63 -103.48 -144.50
C ASP A 68 66.08 -103.97 -144.85
N GLU A 69 66.26 -105.29 -144.65
CA GLU A 69 66.75 -106.36 -145.57
C GLU A 69 67.77 -106.05 -146.71
N THR A 70 68.77 -106.89 -147.05
CA THR A 70 69.05 -108.31 -146.76
C THR A 70 70.54 -108.70 -146.99
N THR A 71 70.96 -109.82 -146.35
CA THR A 71 72.07 -110.78 -146.70
C THR A 71 73.55 -110.35 -146.88
N ASN A 72 74.44 -111.21 -146.33
CA ASN A 72 75.91 -111.29 -146.48
C ASN A 72 76.84 -110.30 -145.73
N ALA A 73 76.80 -110.40 -144.40
CA ALA A 73 77.96 -110.64 -143.53
C ALA A 73 79.03 -109.53 -143.28
N GLU A 74 78.63 -108.55 -142.47
CA GLU A 74 79.34 -108.02 -141.27
C GLU A 74 80.67 -107.19 -141.35
N ALA A 75 80.63 -106.10 -140.56
CA ALA A 75 81.74 -105.45 -139.82
C ALA A 75 82.66 -104.37 -140.48
N GLN A 76 82.12 -103.17 -140.79
CA GLN A 76 82.84 -101.87 -140.61
C GLN A 76 81.89 -100.65 -140.67
N LYS A 77 81.21 -100.34 -139.56
CA LYS A 77 80.18 -99.28 -139.42
C LYS A 77 80.58 -98.25 -138.35
N THR A 78 81.66 -97.50 -138.56
CA THR A 78 82.32 -96.73 -137.47
C THR A 78 82.80 -95.31 -137.78
N GLU A 79 83.00 -94.93 -139.05
CA GLU A 79 83.75 -93.69 -139.35
C GLU A 79 82.89 -92.41 -139.27
N GLU A 80 81.62 -92.46 -139.69
CA GLU A 80 80.71 -91.30 -139.64
C GLU A 80 80.18 -90.97 -138.23
N GLN A 81 80.40 -91.83 -137.23
CA GLN A 81 80.08 -91.51 -135.83
C GLN A 81 81.12 -90.58 -135.18
N LEU A 82 82.32 -90.46 -135.75
CA LEU A 82 83.44 -89.77 -135.11
C LEU A 82 83.31 -88.23 -135.15
N THR A 83 82.71 -87.68 -136.21
CA THR A 83 82.63 -86.24 -136.45
C THR A 83 81.56 -85.53 -135.62
N LEU A 84 80.43 -86.20 -135.32
CA LEU A 84 79.36 -85.64 -134.48
C LEU A 84 79.79 -85.53 -133.00
N LEU A 85 80.49 -86.55 -132.49
CA LEU A 85 81.00 -86.55 -131.10
C LEU A 85 81.96 -85.38 -130.82
N MET A 86 82.71 -84.93 -131.82
CA MET A 86 83.73 -83.89 -131.64
C MET A 86 83.12 -82.49 -131.39
N GLN A 87 81.97 -82.19 -132.00
CA GLN A 87 81.23 -80.95 -131.73
C GLN A 87 80.51 -80.98 -130.38
N GLU A 88 80.07 -82.15 -129.92
CA GLU A 88 79.43 -82.31 -128.62
C GLU A 88 80.42 -82.06 -127.46
N VAL A 89 81.66 -82.55 -127.59
CA VAL A 89 82.74 -82.30 -126.61
C VAL A 89 83.09 -80.80 -126.50
N GLU A 90 83.09 -80.06 -127.61
CA GLU A 90 83.39 -78.62 -127.60
C GLU A 90 82.27 -77.79 -126.95
N SER A 91 81.00 -78.18 -127.15
CA SER A 91 79.83 -77.63 -126.44
C SER A 91 79.92 -77.88 -124.93
N LEU A 92 80.15 -79.13 -124.51
CA LEU A 92 80.27 -79.52 -123.10
C LEU A 92 81.46 -78.85 -122.40
N SER A 93 82.57 -78.63 -123.11
CA SER A 93 83.73 -77.89 -122.61
C SER A 93 83.36 -76.46 -122.22
N LYS A 94 82.55 -75.77 -123.04
CA LYS A 94 82.09 -74.41 -122.75
C LYS A 94 81.10 -74.37 -121.59
N GLN A 95 80.12 -75.28 -121.56
CA GLN A 95 79.18 -75.40 -120.45
C GLN A 95 79.87 -75.67 -119.11
N LYS A 96 80.97 -76.45 -119.11
CA LYS A 96 81.82 -76.71 -117.94
C LYS A 96 82.60 -75.46 -117.48
N SER A 97 83.00 -74.58 -118.41
CA SER A 97 83.64 -73.30 -118.08
C SER A 97 82.66 -72.36 -117.38
N ASP A 98 81.46 -72.22 -117.92
CA ASP A 98 80.45 -71.28 -117.41
C ASP A 98 79.93 -71.73 -116.03
N LEU A 99 79.68 -73.03 -115.83
CA LEU A 99 79.34 -73.60 -114.52
C LEU A 99 80.46 -73.40 -113.47
N LYS A 100 81.74 -73.42 -113.89
CA LYS A 100 82.85 -73.19 -112.96
C LYS A 100 82.88 -71.75 -112.45
N GLN A 101 82.63 -70.76 -113.31
CA GLN A 101 82.52 -69.35 -112.88
C GLN A 101 81.31 -69.11 -111.98
N GLU A 102 80.17 -69.75 -112.26
CA GLU A 102 78.97 -69.62 -111.40
C GLU A 102 79.21 -70.23 -110.01
N VAL A 103 79.86 -71.40 -109.92
CA VAL A 103 80.26 -71.99 -108.63
C VAL A 103 81.24 -71.07 -107.87
N GLU A 104 82.21 -70.47 -108.55
CA GLU A 104 83.20 -69.58 -107.93
C GLU A 104 82.54 -68.30 -107.39
N LYS A 105 81.59 -67.73 -108.13
CA LYS A 105 80.75 -66.61 -107.68
C LYS A 105 79.88 -66.96 -106.47
N GLN A 106 79.16 -68.08 -106.51
CA GLN A 106 78.36 -68.57 -105.37
C GLN A 106 79.24 -68.86 -104.14
N THR A 107 80.48 -69.33 -104.33
CA THR A 107 81.43 -69.57 -103.23
C THR A 107 81.85 -68.26 -102.55
N HIS A 108 82.02 -67.16 -103.31
CA HIS A 108 82.27 -65.84 -102.75
C HIS A 108 81.04 -65.26 -102.03
N GLU A 109 79.84 -65.46 -102.57
CA GLU A 109 78.58 -65.03 -101.94
C GLU A 109 78.32 -65.75 -100.61
N VAL A 110 78.54 -67.07 -100.55
CA VAL A 110 78.44 -67.86 -99.31
C VAL A 110 79.46 -67.38 -98.25
N LYS A 111 80.68 -67.01 -98.65
CA LYS A 111 81.69 -66.44 -97.72
C LYS A 111 81.26 -65.08 -97.15
N HIS A 112 80.70 -64.21 -97.98
CA HIS A 112 80.17 -62.92 -97.53
C HIS A 112 78.94 -63.07 -96.63
N LEU A 113 78.05 -64.02 -96.92
CA LEU A 113 76.90 -64.33 -96.06
C LEU A 113 77.33 -64.95 -94.72
N THR A 114 78.41 -65.76 -94.69
CA THR A 114 78.92 -66.29 -93.42
C THR A 114 79.56 -65.23 -92.54
N SER A 115 80.34 -64.28 -93.09
CA SER A 115 80.87 -63.17 -92.28
C SER A 115 79.75 -62.27 -91.75
N LYS A 116 78.72 -62.00 -92.58
CA LYS A 116 77.56 -61.21 -92.15
C LYS A 116 76.72 -61.92 -91.08
N ASN A 117 76.60 -63.25 -91.14
CA ASN A 117 75.96 -64.01 -90.06
C ASN A 117 76.77 -64.01 -88.76
N THR A 118 78.10 -63.98 -88.81
CA THR A 118 78.90 -63.81 -87.58
C THR A 118 78.74 -62.42 -86.97
N GLU A 119 78.73 -61.36 -87.79
CA GLU A 119 78.48 -59.98 -87.31
C GLU A 119 77.08 -59.83 -86.68
N LEU A 120 76.03 -60.37 -87.32
CA LEU A 120 74.68 -60.40 -86.73
C LEU A 120 74.59 -61.28 -85.47
N ASN A 121 75.33 -62.40 -85.44
CA ASN A 121 75.74 -63.17 -84.26
C ASN A 121 76.10 -62.29 -83.06
N ASP A 122 77.16 -61.50 -83.24
CA ASP A 122 77.76 -60.71 -82.18
C ASP A 122 76.85 -59.53 -81.77
N GLU A 123 76.16 -58.90 -82.73
CA GLU A 123 75.19 -57.82 -82.48
C GLU A 123 73.96 -58.33 -81.69
N ILE A 124 73.47 -59.54 -81.97
CA ILE A 124 72.40 -60.20 -81.19
C ILE A 124 72.86 -60.47 -79.75
N LEU A 125 74.09 -60.94 -79.55
CA LEU A 125 74.64 -61.19 -78.21
C LEU A 125 74.78 -59.90 -77.39
N GLU A 126 75.18 -58.78 -78.01
CA GLU A 126 75.25 -57.48 -77.34
C GLU A 126 73.85 -56.94 -77.00
N LEU A 127 72.87 -57.10 -77.90
CA LEU A 127 71.47 -56.75 -77.64
C LEU A 127 70.85 -57.59 -76.52
N ASP A 128 71.12 -58.89 -76.44
CA ASP A 128 70.66 -59.76 -75.35
C ASP A 128 71.25 -59.33 -73.99
N LEU A 129 72.52 -58.91 -73.99
CA LEU A 129 73.21 -58.44 -72.78
C LEU A 129 72.68 -57.07 -72.32
N LEU A 130 72.35 -56.17 -73.24
CA LEU A 130 71.63 -54.92 -72.97
C LEU A 130 70.20 -55.17 -72.48
N LEU A 131 69.45 -56.08 -73.12
CA LEU A 131 68.08 -56.43 -72.74
C LEU A 131 68.05 -57.04 -71.33
N LYS A 132 69.04 -57.87 -70.98
CA LYS A 132 69.20 -58.41 -69.63
C LYS A 132 69.47 -57.30 -68.61
N LYS A 133 70.37 -56.36 -68.93
CA LYS A 133 70.68 -55.21 -68.07
C LYS A 133 69.48 -54.26 -67.87
N GLU A 134 68.67 -54.01 -68.91
CA GLU A 134 67.42 -53.24 -68.76
C GLU A 134 66.36 -54.03 -67.99
N LYS A 135 66.27 -55.34 -68.20
CA LYS A 135 65.37 -56.21 -67.42
C LYS A 135 65.72 -56.19 -65.93
N ASP A 136 67.00 -56.25 -65.58
CA ASP A 136 67.46 -56.15 -64.19
C ASP A 136 67.12 -54.78 -63.58
N LYS A 137 67.34 -53.67 -64.32
CA LYS A 137 66.90 -52.32 -63.89
C LYS A 137 65.38 -52.22 -63.69
N VAL A 138 64.58 -52.87 -64.55
CA VAL A 138 63.12 -52.89 -64.42
C VAL A 138 62.71 -53.66 -63.16
N PHE A 139 63.41 -54.76 -62.81
CA PHE A 139 63.20 -55.43 -61.53
C PHE A 139 63.57 -54.53 -60.34
N ASP A 140 64.70 -53.82 -60.39
CA ASP A 140 65.11 -52.89 -59.33
C ASP A 140 64.10 -51.75 -59.14
N LEU A 141 63.61 -51.16 -60.24
CA LEU A 141 62.58 -50.11 -60.20
C LEU A 141 61.23 -50.65 -59.73
N GLN A 142 60.83 -51.86 -60.12
CA GLN A 142 59.61 -52.51 -59.62
C GLN A 142 59.72 -52.80 -58.12
N ALA A 143 60.89 -53.22 -57.63
CA ALA A 143 61.13 -53.40 -56.21
C ALA A 143 61.04 -52.08 -55.44
N GLN A 144 61.71 -51.02 -55.90
CA GLN A 144 61.62 -49.68 -55.30
C GLN A 144 60.19 -49.10 -55.30
N LEU A 145 59.43 -49.33 -56.39
CA LEU A 145 58.03 -48.92 -56.47
C LEU A 145 57.18 -49.67 -55.43
N ASN A 146 57.34 -50.98 -55.32
CA ASN A 146 56.63 -51.81 -54.35
C ASN A 146 57.00 -51.41 -52.90
N ASP A 147 58.28 -51.15 -52.62
CA ASP A 147 58.73 -50.74 -51.28
C ASP A 147 58.19 -49.36 -50.90
N ASN A 148 58.20 -48.39 -51.82
CA ASN A 148 57.56 -47.08 -51.60
C ASN A 148 56.04 -47.22 -51.43
N GLU A 149 55.37 -48.05 -52.23
CA GLU A 149 53.93 -48.30 -52.08
C GLU A 149 53.61 -48.94 -50.72
N ASN A 150 54.45 -49.86 -50.25
CA ASN A 150 54.32 -50.51 -48.94
C ASN A 150 54.64 -49.57 -47.76
N GLN A 151 55.49 -48.56 -47.95
CA GLN A 151 55.80 -47.55 -46.93
C GLN A 151 54.78 -46.40 -46.90
N GLU A 152 54.27 -45.95 -48.04
CA GLU A 152 53.31 -44.83 -48.09
C GLU A 152 51.86 -45.25 -47.85
N LYS A 153 51.46 -46.49 -48.18
CA LYS A 153 50.13 -47.02 -47.83
C LYS A 153 49.77 -46.87 -46.34
N PRO A 154 50.60 -47.28 -45.36
CA PRO A 154 50.29 -47.09 -43.95
C PRO A 154 50.30 -45.61 -43.55
N ASN A 155 51.20 -44.77 -44.08
CA ASN A 155 51.17 -43.32 -43.83
C ASN A 155 49.85 -42.68 -44.30
N ILE A 156 49.39 -43.03 -45.49
CA ILE A 156 48.12 -42.54 -46.06
C ILE A 156 46.93 -43.06 -45.24
N ALA A 157 46.97 -44.31 -44.77
CA ALA A 157 45.95 -44.87 -43.87
C ALA A 157 45.91 -44.15 -42.52
N ASP A 158 47.05 -43.90 -41.88
CA ASP A 158 47.16 -43.16 -40.61
C ASP A 158 46.70 -41.70 -40.75
N LEU A 159 47.00 -41.05 -41.89
CA LEU A 159 46.50 -39.70 -42.19
C LEU A 159 44.98 -39.69 -42.40
N MET A 160 44.42 -40.68 -43.12
CA MET A 160 42.96 -40.83 -43.23
C MET A 160 42.30 -41.11 -41.87
N ALA A 161 42.91 -41.93 -41.02
CA ALA A 161 42.41 -42.19 -39.67
C ALA A 161 42.35 -40.89 -38.84
N LYS A 162 43.43 -40.09 -38.85
CA LYS A 162 43.46 -38.78 -38.17
C LYS A 162 42.46 -37.78 -38.75
N ILE A 163 42.23 -37.78 -40.07
CA ILE A 163 41.20 -36.93 -40.69
C ILE A 163 39.81 -37.36 -40.20
N CYS A 164 39.52 -38.66 -40.17
CA CYS A 164 38.26 -39.19 -39.64
C CYS A 164 38.05 -38.86 -38.14
N GLU A 165 39.10 -38.95 -37.32
CA GLU A 165 39.05 -38.56 -35.90
C GLU A 165 38.77 -37.06 -35.73
N LEU A 166 39.51 -36.19 -36.43
CA LEU A 166 39.31 -34.74 -36.39
C LEU A 166 37.92 -34.33 -36.93
N GLU A 167 37.41 -35.00 -37.96
CA GLU A 167 36.04 -34.79 -38.44
C GLU A 167 34.98 -35.17 -37.39
N GLN A 168 35.20 -36.24 -36.62
CA GLN A 168 34.31 -36.63 -35.53
C GLN A 168 34.40 -35.64 -34.36
N GLU A 169 35.61 -35.17 -34.02
CA GLU A 169 35.83 -34.15 -32.99
C GLU A 169 35.15 -32.82 -33.37
N ILE A 170 35.31 -32.36 -34.61
CA ILE A 170 34.62 -31.17 -35.14
C ILE A 170 33.10 -31.34 -35.02
N LYS A 171 32.54 -32.48 -35.45
CA LYS A 171 31.10 -32.76 -35.34
C LYS A 171 30.63 -32.75 -33.87
N SER A 172 31.41 -33.33 -32.96
CA SER A 172 31.11 -33.36 -31.52
C SER A 172 31.14 -31.96 -30.90
N LEU A 173 32.18 -31.17 -31.18
CA LEU A 173 32.31 -29.79 -30.71
C LEU A 173 31.23 -28.88 -31.30
N GLN A 174 30.82 -29.10 -32.55
CA GLN A 174 29.71 -28.37 -33.18
C GLN A 174 28.41 -28.65 -32.44
N THR A 175 28.09 -29.93 -32.16
CA THR A 175 26.90 -30.29 -31.37
C THR A 175 26.93 -29.70 -29.95
N GLN A 176 28.07 -29.81 -29.25
CA GLN A 176 28.22 -29.21 -27.91
C GLN A 176 28.06 -27.69 -27.92
N LYS A 177 28.60 -27.01 -28.94
CA LYS A 177 28.45 -25.57 -29.14
C LYS A 177 26.97 -25.22 -29.31
N ASP A 178 26.26 -25.90 -30.21
CA ASP A 178 24.86 -25.62 -30.51
C ASP A 178 23.95 -25.92 -29.29
N GLU A 179 24.22 -26.99 -28.54
CA GLU A 179 23.53 -27.29 -27.26
C GLU A 179 23.76 -26.19 -26.20
N MET A 180 24.99 -25.70 -26.08
CA MET A 180 25.34 -24.61 -25.16
C MET A 180 24.73 -23.27 -25.59
N GLU A 181 24.66 -23.00 -26.90
CA GLU A 181 24.04 -21.79 -27.46
C GLU A 181 22.52 -21.78 -27.20
N GLU A 182 21.83 -22.90 -27.40
CA GLU A 182 20.40 -23.05 -27.08
C GLU A 182 20.11 -23.09 -25.57
N ARG A 183 21.07 -23.56 -24.76
CA ARG A 183 20.97 -23.43 -23.29
C ARG A 183 21.11 -21.98 -22.85
N LEU A 184 22.07 -21.24 -23.39
CA LEU A 184 22.30 -19.83 -23.06
C LEU A 184 21.13 -18.95 -23.49
N LYS A 185 20.53 -19.18 -24.67
CA LYS A 185 19.28 -18.52 -25.11
C LYS A 185 18.12 -18.75 -24.13
N ARG A 186 17.95 -20.00 -23.66
CA ARG A 186 16.91 -20.33 -22.67
C ARG A 186 17.15 -19.62 -21.33
N GLU A 187 18.36 -19.74 -20.78
CA GLU A 187 18.74 -19.06 -19.52
C GLU A 187 18.61 -17.53 -19.65
N GLN A 188 18.94 -16.93 -20.80
CA GLN A 188 18.72 -15.51 -21.06
C GLN A 188 17.23 -15.14 -21.12
N SER A 189 16.39 -15.96 -21.76
CA SER A 189 14.95 -15.72 -21.82
C SER A 189 14.29 -15.83 -20.44
N GLU A 190 14.69 -16.82 -19.63
CA GLU A 190 14.19 -17.04 -18.28
C GLU A 190 14.64 -15.92 -17.32
N ALA A 191 15.89 -15.49 -17.42
CA ALA A 191 16.39 -14.33 -16.68
C ALA A 191 15.67 -13.03 -17.09
N SER A 192 15.29 -12.89 -18.36
CA SER A 192 14.50 -11.74 -18.83
C SER A 192 13.08 -11.76 -18.25
N THR A 193 12.38 -12.90 -18.26
CA THR A 193 11.03 -13.00 -17.67
C THR A 193 11.07 -12.81 -16.16
N GLN A 194 12.07 -13.36 -15.45
CA GLN A 194 12.24 -13.11 -14.01
C GLN A 194 12.50 -11.62 -13.70
N ARG A 195 13.24 -10.92 -14.56
CA ARG A 195 13.48 -9.47 -14.43
C ARG A 195 12.21 -8.65 -14.66
N GLU A 196 11.36 -9.07 -15.60
CA GLU A 196 10.06 -8.45 -15.90
C GLU A 196 9.09 -8.65 -14.73
N ASP A 197 8.94 -9.88 -14.22
CA ASP A 197 8.20 -10.21 -12.99
C ASP A 197 8.65 -9.38 -11.77
N LEU A 198 9.95 -9.11 -11.64
CA LEU A 198 10.50 -8.29 -10.56
C LEU A 198 10.24 -6.79 -10.78
N MET A 199 10.19 -6.33 -12.03
CA MET A 199 9.83 -4.96 -12.38
C MET A 199 8.36 -4.68 -12.04
N ASP A 200 7.45 -5.57 -12.42
CA ASP A 200 6.02 -5.47 -12.09
C ASP A 200 5.78 -5.45 -10.57
N LYS A 201 6.52 -6.28 -9.82
CA LYS A 201 6.49 -6.27 -8.35
C LYS A 201 7.03 -4.96 -7.76
N LEU A 202 8.09 -4.40 -8.35
CA LEU A 202 8.66 -3.12 -7.93
C LEU A 202 7.67 -1.97 -8.18
N ASP A 203 7.04 -1.93 -9.35
CA ASP A 203 6.04 -0.92 -9.71
C ASP A 203 4.79 -1.02 -8.81
N MET A 204 4.31 -2.24 -8.52
CA MET A 204 3.22 -2.45 -7.55
C MET A 204 3.60 -1.94 -6.15
N VAL A 205 4.83 -2.20 -5.68
CA VAL A 205 5.32 -1.71 -4.39
C VAL A 205 5.45 -0.18 -4.40
N GLN A 206 5.95 0.42 -5.48
CA GLN A 206 6.05 1.87 -5.64
C GLN A 206 4.67 2.55 -5.64
N HIS A 207 3.68 1.98 -6.34
CA HIS A 207 2.29 2.44 -6.28
C HIS A 207 1.71 2.34 -4.86
N ARG A 208 1.97 1.25 -4.14
CA ARG A 208 1.52 1.09 -2.75
C ARG A 208 2.18 2.07 -1.79
N LEU A 209 3.47 2.37 -2.00
CA LEU A 209 4.22 3.38 -1.25
C LEU A 209 3.63 4.78 -1.48
N ASN A 210 3.41 5.18 -2.74
CA ASN A 210 2.81 6.46 -3.09
C ASN A 210 1.39 6.61 -2.50
N PHE A 211 0.60 5.54 -2.50
CA PHE A 211 -0.72 5.52 -1.85
C PHE A 211 -0.62 5.69 -0.33
N MET A 212 0.29 4.97 0.34
CA MET A 212 0.55 5.15 1.77
C MET A 212 1.01 6.58 2.09
N GLU A 213 1.87 7.19 1.27
CA GLU A 213 2.34 8.56 1.47
C GLU A 213 1.19 9.58 1.34
N SER A 214 0.26 9.35 0.41
CA SER A 214 -0.98 10.15 0.30
C SER A 214 -1.85 10.04 1.54
N VAL A 215 -2.08 8.82 2.05
CA VAL A 215 -2.87 8.58 3.26
C VAL A 215 -2.21 9.19 4.50
N ASN A 216 -0.88 9.09 4.62
CA ASN A 216 -0.14 9.72 5.72
C ASN A 216 -0.31 11.25 5.72
N LYS A 217 -0.22 11.90 4.55
CA LYS A 217 -0.44 13.36 4.41
C LYS A 217 -1.87 13.77 4.79
N GLU A 218 -2.87 12.96 4.44
CA GLU A 218 -4.26 13.19 4.85
C GLU A 218 -4.44 13.07 6.37
N VAL A 219 -3.84 12.04 6.98
CA VAL A 219 -3.87 11.83 8.44
C VAL A 219 -3.14 12.94 9.19
N GLU A 220 -1.98 13.38 8.72
CA GLU A 220 -1.24 14.51 9.29
C GLU A 220 -2.06 15.81 9.24
N ALA A 221 -2.67 16.14 8.09
CA ALA A 221 -3.53 17.31 7.95
C ALA A 221 -4.75 17.26 8.89
N LYS A 222 -5.36 16.08 9.06
CA LYS A 222 -6.48 15.87 9.98
C LYS A 222 -6.06 16.01 11.45
N MET A 223 -4.90 15.46 11.82
CA MET A 223 -4.32 15.61 13.16
C MET A 223 -4.03 17.07 13.50
N GLU A 224 -3.51 17.85 12.54
CA GLU A 224 -3.24 19.27 12.76
C GLU A 224 -4.53 20.09 12.91
N SER A 225 -5.53 19.85 12.07
CA SER A 225 -6.87 20.47 12.23
C SER A 225 -7.52 20.14 13.57
N GLN A 226 -7.36 18.90 14.07
CA GLN A 226 -7.82 18.52 15.41
C GLN A 226 -7.01 19.22 16.52
N ARG A 227 -5.71 19.41 16.34
CA ARG A 227 -4.85 20.16 17.27
C ARG A 227 -5.28 21.62 17.36
N GLU A 228 -5.55 22.27 16.23
CA GLU A 228 -6.07 23.64 16.17
C GLU A 228 -7.42 23.77 16.87
N GLN A 229 -8.35 22.84 16.65
CA GLN A 229 -9.64 22.82 17.35
C GLN A 229 -9.45 22.69 18.87
N LEU A 230 -8.58 21.79 19.33
CA LEU A 230 -8.29 21.63 20.76
C LEU A 230 -7.69 22.90 21.39
N TYR A 231 -6.88 23.67 20.65
CA TYR A 231 -6.40 24.98 21.13
C TYR A 231 -7.52 26.02 21.21
N GLN A 232 -8.47 26.02 20.27
CA GLN A 232 -9.65 26.90 20.32
C GLN A 232 -10.55 26.54 21.52
N ASP A 233 -10.91 25.27 21.66
CA ASP A 233 -11.73 24.74 22.77
C ASP A 233 -11.08 25.05 24.13
N PHE A 234 -9.76 24.85 24.25
CA PHE A 234 -9.00 25.18 25.47
C PHE A 234 -9.04 26.67 25.80
N THR A 235 -8.99 27.53 24.77
CA THR A 235 -9.08 28.99 24.94
C THR A 235 -10.48 29.39 25.40
N GLU A 236 -11.54 28.82 24.81
CA GLU A 236 -12.92 29.05 25.22
C GLU A 236 -13.17 28.58 26.67
N ILE A 237 -12.69 27.39 27.04
CA ILE A 237 -12.78 26.87 28.41
C ILE A 237 -12.11 27.81 29.43
N ASN A 238 -10.95 28.37 29.12
CA ASN A 238 -10.28 29.33 30.01
C ASN A 238 -11.06 30.65 30.11
N ASN A 239 -11.57 31.18 28.99
CA ASN A 239 -12.42 32.39 29.00
C ASN A 239 -13.71 32.18 29.84
N LEU A 240 -14.37 31.03 29.69
CA LEU A 240 -15.55 30.66 30.49
C LEU A 240 -15.22 30.50 31.97
N LYS A 241 -14.08 29.89 32.29
CA LYS A 241 -13.57 29.75 33.67
C LYS A 241 -13.31 31.12 34.30
N ASP A 242 -12.67 32.04 33.61
CA ASP A 242 -12.40 33.39 34.12
C ASP A 242 -13.70 34.17 34.32
N ASN A 243 -14.64 34.10 33.37
CA ASN A 243 -15.99 34.65 33.51
C ASN A 243 -16.73 34.08 34.73
N LEU A 244 -16.63 32.77 35.00
CA LEU A 244 -17.19 32.16 36.21
C LEU A 244 -16.52 32.67 37.51
N THR A 245 -15.21 32.93 37.50
CA THR A 245 -14.54 33.54 38.67
C THR A 245 -14.99 34.98 38.90
N ASN A 246 -15.15 35.78 37.84
CA ASN A 246 -15.65 37.15 37.90
C ASN A 246 -17.10 37.17 38.41
N MET A 247 -17.98 36.32 37.88
CA MET A 247 -19.37 36.21 38.34
C MET A 247 -19.44 35.83 39.83
N ARG A 248 -18.59 34.91 40.29
CA ARG A 248 -18.50 34.52 41.71
C ARG A 248 -17.97 35.65 42.60
N LEU A 249 -17.11 36.55 42.09
CA LEU A 249 -16.69 37.75 42.82
C LEU A 249 -17.82 38.77 42.95
N VAL A 250 -18.59 38.99 41.87
CA VAL A 250 -19.80 39.85 41.88
C VAL A 250 -20.84 39.29 42.86
N GLU A 251 -21.12 37.99 42.82
CA GLU A 251 -22.05 37.33 43.76
C GLU A 251 -21.62 37.55 45.22
N LYS A 252 -20.33 37.36 45.55
CA LYS A 252 -19.80 37.63 46.89
C LYS A 252 -20.00 39.09 47.31
N HIS A 253 -19.78 40.05 46.42
CA HIS A 253 -20.03 41.47 46.69
C HIS A 253 -21.52 41.73 46.96
N MET A 254 -22.41 41.22 46.11
CA MET A 254 -23.87 41.38 46.26
C MET A 254 -24.38 40.75 47.57
N VAL A 255 -23.85 39.60 47.98
CA VAL A 255 -24.18 38.97 49.28
C VAL A 255 -23.69 39.82 50.46
N ALA A 256 -22.48 40.38 50.39
CA ALA A 256 -21.97 41.28 51.42
C ALA A 256 -22.82 42.56 51.54
N GLU A 257 -23.22 43.15 50.41
CA GLU A 257 -24.10 44.32 50.39
C GLU A 257 -25.52 44.01 50.89
N LYS A 258 -26.11 42.89 50.48
CA LYS A 258 -27.39 42.40 51.01
C LYS A 258 -27.34 42.26 52.54
N ASN A 259 -26.26 41.68 53.08
CA ASN A 259 -26.09 41.56 54.53
C ASN A 259 -25.97 42.94 55.19
N ARG A 260 -25.23 43.90 54.61
CA ARG A 260 -25.16 45.29 55.10
C ARG A 260 -26.54 45.96 55.14
N LEU A 261 -27.37 45.75 54.11
CA LEU A 261 -28.73 46.29 54.06
C LEU A 261 -29.64 45.62 55.10
N LEU A 262 -29.56 44.29 55.28
CA LEU A 262 -30.31 43.58 56.31
C LEU A 262 -29.97 44.07 57.73
N TYR A 263 -28.70 44.36 58.03
CA TYR A 263 -28.33 44.95 59.32
C TYR A 263 -28.98 46.34 59.52
N LYS A 264 -28.98 47.20 58.50
CA LYS A 264 -29.65 48.51 58.57
C LYS A 264 -31.17 48.40 58.72
N LEU A 265 -31.79 47.44 58.02
CA LEU A 265 -33.22 47.21 58.07
C LEU A 265 -33.64 46.77 59.49
N ARG A 266 -32.89 45.85 60.10
CA ARG A 266 -33.12 45.38 61.48
C ARG A 266 -32.93 46.47 62.54
N ASP A 267 -31.98 47.39 62.33
CA ASP A 267 -31.78 48.56 63.19
C ASP A 267 -32.97 49.53 63.09
N LEU A 268 -33.49 49.77 61.87
CA LEU A 268 -34.69 50.56 61.66
C LEU A 268 -35.95 49.90 62.25
N GLU A 269 -36.11 48.58 62.14
CA GLU A 269 -37.19 47.82 62.80
C GLU A 269 -37.16 48.02 64.32
N LEU A 270 -35.99 47.90 64.95
CA LEU A 270 -35.84 48.11 66.40
C LEU A 270 -36.15 49.57 66.80
N ASN A 271 -35.73 50.54 65.99
CA ASN A 271 -36.04 51.95 66.22
C ASN A 271 -37.55 52.24 66.07
N LEU A 272 -38.24 51.60 65.12
CA LEU A 272 -39.69 51.70 64.96
C LEU A 272 -40.45 51.08 66.14
N GLU A 273 -40.02 49.91 66.62
CA GLU A 273 -40.61 49.26 67.81
C GLU A 273 -40.45 50.16 69.07
N ASN A 274 -39.28 50.77 69.24
CA ASN A 274 -39.03 51.75 70.31
C ASN A 274 -39.89 53.01 70.18
N GLN A 275 -40.17 53.50 68.97
CA GLN A 275 -41.09 54.63 68.77
C GLN A 275 -42.55 54.23 69.00
N MET A 276 -42.94 53.00 68.64
CA MET A 276 -44.29 52.47 68.86
C MET A 276 -44.60 52.30 70.35
N SER A 277 -43.65 51.80 71.15
CA SER A 277 -43.81 51.71 72.61
C SER A 277 -43.88 53.08 73.27
N GLN A 278 -42.98 54.00 72.93
CA GLN A 278 -43.03 55.41 73.40
C GLN A 278 -44.35 56.09 73.03
N LYS A 279 -44.85 55.87 71.81
CA LYS A 279 -46.15 56.39 71.37
C LYS A 279 -47.29 55.81 72.22
N SER A 280 -47.28 54.50 72.49
CA SER A 280 -48.30 53.85 73.32
C SER A 280 -48.34 54.43 74.74
N GLU A 281 -47.18 54.66 75.37
CA GLU A 281 -47.09 55.32 76.68
C GLU A 281 -47.64 56.76 76.66
N LEU A 282 -47.37 57.51 75.59
CA LEU A 282 -47.88 58.88 75.43
C LEU A 282 -49.39 58.89 75.21
N GLU A 283 -49.92 57.96 74.43
CA GLU A 283 -51.37 57.77 74.25
C GLU A 283 -52.06 57.35 75.55
N GLU A 284 -51.41 56.56 76.40
CA GLU A 284 -51.92 56.21 77.74
C GLU A 284 -51.98 57.42 78.67
N LYS A 285 -50.88 58.18 78.79
CA LYS A 285 -50.85 59.45 79.54
C LYS A 285 -51.90 60.45 79.02
N LEU A 286 -52.18 60.46 77.71
CA LEU A 286 -53.25 61.25 77.11
C LEU A 286 -54.65 60.74 77.49
N ARG A 287 -54.86 59.42 77.60
CA ARG A 287 -56.13 58.86 78.11
C ARG A 287 -56.36 59.26 79.56
N ASP A 288 -55.35 59.09 80.42
CA ASP A 288 -55.42 59.46 81.84
C ASP A 288 -55.76 60.95 82.02
N LYS A 289 -55.04 61.84 81.32
CA LYS A 289 -55.33 63.28 81.35
C LYS A 289 -56.71 63.62 80.79
N ASN A 290 -57.23 62.87 79.82
CA ASN A 290 -58.61 63.04 79.35
C ASN A 290 -59.66 62.54 80.37
N TYR A 291 -59.35 61.59 81.25
CA TYR A 291 -60.21 61.23 82.37
C TYR A 291 -60.21 62.31 83.46
N GLU A 292 -59.03 62.81 83.85
CA GLU A 292 -58.87 63.92 84.80
C GLU A 292 -59.57 65.21 84.32
N ILE A 293 -59.45 65.54 83.03
CA ILE A 293 -60.19 66.67 82.43
C ILE A 293 -61.71 66.44 82.51
N LYS A 294 -62.20 65.21 82.29
CA LYS A 294 -63.64 64.92 82.40
C LYS A 294 -64.15 65.11 83.82
N GLU A 295 -63.44 64.61 84.82
CA GLU A 295 -63.75 64.81 86.24
C GLU A 295 -63.78 66.31 86.56
N LEU A 296 -62.74 67.06 86.20
CA LEU A 296 -62.67 68.51 86.40
C LEU A 296 -63.75 69.29 85.64
N THR A 297 -64.22 68.81 84.48
CA THR A 297 -65.35 69.44 83.78
C THR A 297 -66.69 69.17 84.47
N GLU A 298 -66.87 68.00 85.10
CA GLU A 298 -68.09 67.69 85.85
C GLU A 298 -68.10 68.45 87.19
N GLU A 299 -66.97 68.51 87.90
CA GLU A 299 -66.80 69.40 89.05
C GLU A 299 -67.08 70.87 88.66
N ASN A 300 -66.58 71.34 87.52
CA ASN A 300 -66.86 72.69 87.04
C ASN A 300 -68.34 72.94 86.73
N LYS A 301 -69.12 71.95 86.25
CA LYS A 301 -70.58 72.11 86.12
C LYS A 301 -71.23 72.32 87.48
N VAL A 302 -70.89 71.47 88.46
CA VAL A 302 -71.40 71.59 89.84
C VAL A 302 -71.01 72.95 90.44
N PHE A 303 -69.78 73.43 90.20
CA PHE A 303 -69.36 74.78 90.59
C PHE A 303 -70.09 75.89 89.80
N GLN A 304 -70.44 75.69 88.52
CA GLN A 304 -71.20 76.67 87.74
C GLN A 304 -72.66 76.76 88.19
N GLU A 305 -73.29 75.63 88.51
CA GLU A 305 -74.63 75.55 89.12
C GLU A 305 -74.64 76.27 90.48
N ARG A 306 -73.67 75.97 91.35
CA ARG A 306 -73.51 76.63 92.66
C ARG A 306 -73.16 78.12 92.55
N ASN A 307 -72.42 78.52 91.52
CA ASN A 307 -72.22 79.93 91.16
C ASN A 307 -73.47 80.56 90.51
N HIS A 308 -74.39 79.78 89.96
CA HIS A 308 -75.67 80.29 89.46
C HIS A 308 -76.60 80.58 90.64
N GLU A 309 -76.68 79.68 91.63
CA GLU A 309 -77.37 79.89 92.91
C GLU A 309 -76.81 81.12 93.66
N LEU A 310 -75.47 81.24 93.78
CA LEU A 310 -74.84 82.43 94.35
C LEU A 310 -75.12 83.70 93.55
N ARG A 311 -75.28 83.63 92.21
CA ARG A 311 -75.67 84.77 91.36
C ARG A 311 -77.17 85.07 91.36
N GLU A 312 -78.02 84.19 91.88
CA GLU A 312 -79.39 84.55 92.25
C GLU A 312 -79.34 85.35 93.57
N HIS A 313 -78.65 84.86 94.61
CA HIS A 313 -78.53 85.58 95.89
C HIS A 313 -77.78 86.93 95.81
N VAL A 314 -76.72 87.05 95.03
CA VAL A 314 -76.01 88.34 94.82
C VAL A 314 -76.87 89.34 94.03
N ARG A 315 -77.92 88.89 93.32
CA ARG A 315 -78.86 89.80 92.64
C ARG A 315 -79.88 90.44 93.60
N GLU A 316 -80.01 89.92 94.82
CA GLU A 316 -80.91 90.47 95.84
C GLU A 316 -80.22 91.52 96.74
N HIS A 317 -78.89 91.60 96.74
CA HIS A 317 -78.12 92.52 97.59
C HIS A 317 -76.83 93.00 96.92
N GLU A 318 -76.90 94.08 96.13
CA GLU A 318 -75.86 95.13 96.01
C GLU A 318 -76.29 96.33 95.14
N ASN A 319 -77.38 96.99 95.53
CA ASN A 319 -77.49 98.43 95.31
C ASN A 319 -76.91 99.13 96.54
N HIS A 320 -75.79 99.84 96.42
CA HIS A 320 -75.55 101.23 96.89
C HIS A 320 -74.10 101.65 96.62
N GLU A 321 -73.91 102.92 96.28
CA GLU A 321 -72.65 103.47 95.76
C GLU A 321 -71.57 103.69 96.84
N ASN A 322 -70.30 103.47 96.50
CA ASN A 322 -69.24 104.51 96.41
C ASN A 322 -67.82 103.89 96.46
N GLY A 323 -67.27 103.52 95.28
CA GLY A 323 -65.92 102.92 95.16
C GLY A 323 -64.95 103.62 94.18
N ALA A 324 -65.43 104.60 93.41
CA ALA A 324 -64.76 105.13 92.20
C ALA A 324 -63.39 105.83 92.43
N SER A 325 -62.99 106.07 93.68
CA SER A 325 -61.67 106.62 94.01
C SER A 325 -60.62 105.56 94.39
N MET A 326 -61.03 104.32 94.70
CA MET A 326 -60.10 103.21 94.96
C MET A 326 -59.87 102.38 93.67
N GLU A 327 -60.83 102.38 92.75
CA GLU A 327 -60.71 101.80 91.41
C GLU A 327 -59.58 102.41 90.58
N VAL A 328 -59.33 103.72 90.67
CA VAL A 328 -58.24 104.37 89.90
C VAL A 328 -56.86 103.85 90.31
N MET A 329 -56.67 103.45 91.57
CA MET A 329 -55.39 102.91 92.05
C MET A 329 -55.23 101.43 91.71
N THR A 330 -56.29 100.62 91.80
CA THR A 330 -56.27 99.20 91.36
C THR A 330 -56.22 99.07 89.83
N LEU A 331 -56.87 99.96 89.07
CA LEU A 331 -56.72 100.04 87.62
C LEU A 331 -55.29 100.40 87.20
N LYS A 332 -54.59 101.25 87.97
CA LYS A 332 -53.18 101.57 87.69
C LYS A 332 -52.24 100.40 87.99
N ALA A 333 -52.53 99.61 89.03
CA ALA A 333 -51.83 98.35 89.28
C ALA A 333 -52.08 97.33 88.16
N LYS A 334 -53.36 97.10 87.80
CA LYS A 334 -53.75 96.25 86.66
C LYS A 334 -53.15 96.72 85.34
N LEU A 335 -53.01 98.02 85.10
CA LEU A 335 -52.40 98.55 83.87
C LEU A 335 -50.90 98.24 83.79
N ASN A 336 -50.18 98.24 84.91
CA ASN A 336 -48.79 97.81 84.95
C ASN A 336 -48.65 96.28 84.82
N GLU A 337 -49.57 95.52 85.43
CA GLU A 337 -49.63 94.05 85.33
C GLU A 337 -49.95 93.60 83.90
N MET A 338 -51.00 94.15 83.29
CA MET A 338 -51.33 93.96 81.87
C MET A 338 -50.18 94.41 80.95
N ARG A 339 -49.39 95.42 81.32
CA ARG A 339 -48.21 95.83 80.52
C ARG A 339 -47.10 94.78 80.58
N LEU A 340 -46.80 94.24 81.75
CA LEU A 340 -45.85 93.14 81.91
C LEU A 340 -46.33 91.86 81.21
N GLU A 341 -47.64 91.60 81.25
CA GLU A 341 -48.30 90.53 80.50
C GLU A 341 -48.19 90.77 78.97
N LEU A 342 -48.36 92.00 78.50
CA LEU A 342 -48.19 92.36 77.09
C LEU A 342 -46.73 92.23 76.63
N ASP A 343 -45.76 92.66 77.46
CA ASP A 343 -44.33 92.50 77.18
C ASP A 343 -43.93 91.01 77.16
N THR A 344 -44.43 90.18 78.08
CA THR A 344 -44.18 88.73 78.07
C THR A 344 -44.89 88.00 76.93
N MET A 345 -46.10 88.41 76.55
CA MET A 345 -46.79 87.93 75.35
C MET A 345 -46.07 88.36 74.06
N HIS A 346 -45.44 89.54 74.04
CA HIS A 346 -44.62 89.98 72.91
C HIS A 346 -43.31 89.18 72.82
N GLU A 347 -42.65 88.90 73.94
CA GLU A 347 -41.50 87.98 74.03
C GLU A 347 -41.87 86.56 73.56
N GLN A 348 -43.02 86.03 73.96
CA GLN A 348 -43.54 84.73 73.48
C GLN A 348 -43.85 84.75 71.98
N LYS A 349 -44.51 85.80 71.49
CA LYS A 349 -44.79 86.00 70.06
C LYS A 349 -43.49 86.00 69.25
N ASN A 350 -42.48 86.77 69.66
CA ASN A 350 -41.20 86.84 68.95
C ASN A 350 -40.46 85.49 68.95
N LYS A 351 -40.56 84.70 70.03
CA LYS A 351 -40.03 83.33 70.08
C LYS A 351 -40.75 82.37 69.13
N LEU A 352 -42.08 82.46 69.04
CA LEU A 352 -42.89 81.68 68.11
C LEU A 352 -42.64 82.08 66.65
N GLU A 353 -42.53 83.37 66.34
CA GLU A 353 -42.18 83.86 65.00
C GLU A 353 -40.81 83.34 64.55
N GLN A 354 -39.79 83.39 65.41
CA GLN A 354 -38.49 82.78 65.11
C GLN A 354 -38.54 81.25 64.95
N GLN A 355 -39.43 80.55 65.65
CA GLN A 355 -39.60 79.10 65.49
C GLN A 355 -40.31 78.76 64.18
N ILE A 356 -41.29 79.58 63.77
CA ILE A 356 -41.94 79.50 62.46
C ILE A 356 -40.92 79.76 61.36
N GLU A 357 -40.07 80.79 61.48
CA GLU A 357 -39.04 81.10 60.47
C GLU A 357 -38.01 79.96 60.34
N ARG A 358 -37.52 79.41 61.47
CA ARG A 358 -36.61 78.25 61.46
C ARG A 358 -37.25 77.01 60.82
N SER A 359 -38.46 76.67 61.22
CA SER A 359 -39.15 75.49 60.66
C SER A 359 -39.52 75.66 59.18
N GLN A 360 -39.87 76.88 58.73
CA GLN A 360 -40.04 77.18 57.31
C GLN A 360 -38.74 77.01 56.52
N LYS A 361 -37.61 77.48 57.05
CA LYS A 361 -36.29 77.31 56.42
C LYS A 361 -35.90 75.84 56.33
N GLU A 362 -36.05 75.08 57.42
CA GLU A 362 -35.81 73.63 57.45
C GLU A 362 -36.70 72.87 56.47
N TYR A 363 -37.98 73.27 56.33
CA TYR A 363 -38.91 72.71 55.35
C TYR A 363 -38.47 72.98 53.91
N VAL A 364 -38.08 74.21 53.57
CA VAL A 364 -37.57 74.56 52.23
C VAL A 364 -36.29 73.80 51.92
N GLU A 365 -35.34 73.73 52.85
CA GLU A 365 -34.11 72.94 52.65
C GLU A 365 -34.40 71.44 52.49
N SER A 366 -35.39 70.90 53.22
CA SER A 366 -35.84 69.51 53.08
C SER A 366 -36.46 69.25 51.71
N LEU A 367 -37.31 70.17 51.23
CA LEU A 367 -37.93 70.12 49.91
C LEU A 367 -36.86 70.13 48.81
N THR A 368 -35.90 71.06 48.86
CA THR A 368 -34.80 71.12 47.88
C THR A 368 -33.93 69.86 47.91
N ARG A 369 -33.70 69.24 49.08
CA ARG A 369 -33.01 67.92 49.14
C ARG A 369 -33.83 66.83 48.46
N MET A 370 -35.15 66.80 48.65
CA MET A 370 -36.06 65.85 48.02
C MET A 370 -36.14 66.02 46.50
N GLU A 371 -36.25 67.25 46.01
CA GLU A 371 -36.24 67.58 44.57
C GLU A 371 -34.94 67.11 43.89
N ASN A 372 -33.78 67.33 44.53
CA ASN A 372 -32.49 66.86 44.04
C ASN A 372 -32.37 65.32 44.02
N LEU A 373 -33.00 64.61 44.95
CA LEU A 373 -33.07 63.15 44.93
C LEU A 373 -34.00 62.65 43.82
N ASN A 374 -35.17 63.27 43.66
CA ASN A 374 -36.11 62.96 42.57
C ASN A 374 -35.47 63.18 41.19
N ALA A 375 -34.73 64.27 40.98
CA ALA A 375 -34.01 64.52 39.73
C ALA A 375 -32.99 63.40 39.41
N LYS A 376 -32.25 62.92 40.42
CA LYS A 376 -31.30 61.81 40.26
C LYS A 376 -32.00 60.48 39.94
N LEU A 377 -33.12 60.19 40.61
CA LEU A 377 -33.93 59.00 40.33
C LEU A 377 -34.50 59.04 38.90
N VAL A 378 -34.99 60.19 38.44
CA VAL A 378 -35.47 60.36 37.05
C VAL A 378 -34.34 60.11 36.04
N THR A 379 -33.12 60.61 36.28
CA THR A 379 -31.99 60.31 35.39
C THR A 379 -31.62 58.82 35.39
N GLN A 380 -31.63 58.16 36.56
CA GLN A 380 -31.32 56.73 36.66
C GLN A 380 -32.40 55.84 35.99
N ILE A 381 -33.68 56.22 36.10
CA ILE A 381 -34.78 55.54 35.41
C ILE A 381 -34.58 55.66 33.88
N GLY A 382 -34.30 56.86 33.37
CA GLY A 382 -34.06 57.06 31.93
C GLY A 382 -32.81 56.36 31.39
N GLU A 383 -31.79 56.13 32.22
CA GLU A 383 -30.64 55.28 31.88
C GLU A 383 -31.01 53.79 31.85
N GLN A 384 -31.82 53.32 32.82
CA GLN A 384 -32.32 51.95 32.87
C GLN A 384 -33.26 51.63 31.70
N GLU A 385 -34.16 52.54 31.34
CA GLU A 385 -35.06 52.40 30.18
C GLU A 385 -34.29 52.20 28.87
N LYS A 386 -33.22 53.00 28.65
CA LYS A 386 -32.35 52.85 27.47
C LYS A 386 -31.63 51.50 27.44
N MET A 387 -31.13 51.02 28.58
CA MET A 387 -30.51 49.69 28.66
C MET A 387 -31.52 48.56 28.37
N ILE A 388 -32.75 48.69 28.87
CA ILE A 388 -33.84 47.74 28.59
C ILE A 388 -34.21 47.74 27.10
N GLU A 389 -34.27 48.92 26.46
CA GLU A 389 -34.57 49.03 25.03
C GLU A 389 -33.47 48.40 24.16
N GLN A 390 -32.19 48.63 24.49
CA GLN A 390 -31.06 47.98 23.83
C GLN A 390 -31.11 46.45 23.96
N LEU A 391 -31.28 45.93 25.19
CA LEU A 391 -31.37 44.49 25.45
C LEU A 391 -32.55 43.83 24.71
N ASN A 392 -33.67 44.54 24.54
CA ASN A 392 -34.81 44.04 23.78
C ASN A 392 -34.49 43.91 22.28
N GLU A 393 -33.72 44.83 21.70
CA GLU A 393 -33.33 44.74 20.29
C GLU A 393 -32.28 43.64 20.06
N GLU A 394 -31.29 43.50 20.95
CA GLU A 394 -30.34 42.38 20.95
C GLU A 394 -31.07 41.02 21.03
N ASN A 395 -32.11 40.92 21.86
CA ASN A 395 -32.96 39.72 21.99
C ASN A 395 -33.77 39.43 20.70
N LYS A 396 -34.28 40.45 20.00
CA LYS A 396 -34.90 40.25 18.66
C LYS A 396 -33.89 39.70 17.66
N GLN A 397 -32.68 40.27 17.61
CA GLN A 397 -31.62 39.79 16.71
C GLN A 397 -31.20 38.35 17.03
N ALA A 398 -31.02 38.01 18.31
CA ALA A 398 -30.74 36.66 18.77
C ALA A 398 -31.82 35.65 18.33
N LYS A 399 -33.11 36.01 18.42
CA LYS A 399 -34.22 35.17 17.92
C LYS A 399 -34.18 34.94 16.41
N VAL A 400 -33.78 35.94 15.63
CA VAL A 400 -33.61 35.81 14.16
C VAL A 400 -32.40 34.94 13.79
N VAL A 401 -31.31 35.01 14.55
CA VAL A 401 -30.16 34.12 14.36
C VAL A 401 -30.51 32.69 14.76
N PHE A 402 -31.21 32.50 15.88
CA PHE A 402 -31.63 31.18 16.36
C PHE A 402 -32.59 30.48 15.38
N SER A 403 -33.55 31.21 14.79
CA SER A 403 -34.46 30.62 13.80
C SER A 403 -33.73 30.19 12.52
N LYS A 404 -32.75 30.98 12.04
CA LYS A 404 -31.87 30.61 10.93
C LYS A 404 -30.99 29.39 11.25
N LEU A 405 -30.38 29.34 12.44
CA LEU A 405 -29.57 28.20 12.85
C LEU A 405 -30.40 26.91 12.91
N LYS A 406 -31.64 26.99 13.41
CA LYS A 406 -32.58 25.88 13.46
C LYS A 406 -32.96 25.35 12.07
N THR A 407 -33.11 26.19 11.05
CA THR A 407 -33.37 25.71 9.67
C THR A 407 -32.15 25.05 9.04
N VAL A 408 -30.94 25.53 9.34
CA VAL A 408 -29.68 24.89 8.92
C VAL A 408 -29.52 23.52 9.58
N GLN A 409 -29.77 23.42 10.89
CA GLN A 409 -29.75 22.14 11.63
C GLN A 409 -30.69 21.10 11.00
N VAL A 410 -31.98 21.43 10.83
CA VAL A 410 -32.96 20.51 10.22
C VAL A 410 -32.56 20.09 8.80
N THR A 411 -31.93 21.00 8.04
CA THR A 411 -31.42 20.68 6.70
C THR A 411 -30.22 19.72 6.74
N ALA A 412 -29.33 19.85 7.72
CA ALA A 412 -28.21 18.94 7.92
C ALA A 412 -28.68 17.55 8.40
N GLU A 413 -29.58 17.51 9.38
CA GLU A 413 -30.20 16.27 9.88
C GLU A 413 -30.87 15.48 8.75
N ARG A 414 -31.63 16.15 7.87
CA ARG A 414 -32.24 15.51 6.69
C ARG A 414 -31.19 14.87 5.77
N LYS A 415 -30.11 15.60 5.43
CA LYS A 415 -29.04 15.08 4.56
C LYS A 415 -28.32 13.86 5.17
N ILE A 416 -28.09 13.88 6.49
CA ILE A 416 -27.50 12.75 7.21
C ILE A 416 -28.43 11.54 7.17
N ASN A 417 -29.74 11.74 7.36
CA ASN A 417 -30.69 10.63 7.31
C ASN A 417 -30.87 10.06 5.90
N GLU A 418 -30.89 10.92 4.86
CA GLU A 418 -30.88 10.51 3.44
C GLU A 418 -29.67 9.61 3.12
N LEU A 419 -28.45 10.04 3.50
CA LEU A 419 -27.23 9.25 3.30
C LEU A 419 -27.25 7.92 4.07
N ALA A 420 -27.79 7.91 5.30
CA ALA A 420 -27.96 6.69 6.08
C ALA A 420 -28.98 5.74 5.44
N GLU A 421 -30.04 6.26 4.80
CA GLU A 421 -31.03 5.48 4.07
C GLU A 421 -30.45 4.83 2.80
N GLU A 422 -29.64 5.55 2.03
CA GLU A 422 -28.92 5.00 0.87
C GLU A 422 -27.96 3.88 1.30
N PHE A 423 -27.21 4.09 2.39
CA PHE A 423 -26.31 3.06 2.93
C PHE A 423 -27.07 1.82 3.41
N ARG A 424 -28.21 2.00 4.11
CA ARG A 424 -29.13 0.90 4.49
C ARG A 424 -29.57 0.09 3.28
N ARG A 425 -30.09 0.74 2.22
CA ARG A 425 -30.55 0.07 0.99
C ARG A 425 -29.43 -0.72 0.31
N LYS A 426 -28.24 -0.12 0.17
CA LYS A 426 -27.07 -0.79 -0.42
C LYS A 426 -26.66 -2.04 0.37
N MET A 427 -26.73 -2.01 1.70
CA MET A 427 -26.50 -3.21 2.52
C MET A 427 -27.60 -4.25 2.35
N GLU A 428 -28.89 -3.87 2.35
CA GLU A 428 -29.99 -4.80 2.11
C GLU A 428 -29.87 -5.51 0.76
N ASP A 429 -29.50 -4.79 -0.30
CA ASP A 429 -29.34 -5.36 -1.64
C ASP A 429 -28.13 -6.30 -1.72
N ASN A 430 -27.02 -5.95 -1.07
CA ASN A 430 -25.88 -6.87 -0.89
C ASN A 430 -26.30 -8.14 -0.12
N ILE A 431 -27.10 -8.00 0.95
CA ILE A 431 -27.62 -9.13 1.73
C ILE A 431 -28.55 -10.01 0.88
N LYS A 432 -29.46 -9.43 0.07
CA LYS A 432 -30.32 -10.18 -0.86
C LYS A 432 -29.49 -10.95 -1.89
N LEU A 433 -28.48 -10.30 -2.48
CA LEU A 433 -27.58 -10.93 -3.45
C LEU A 433 -26.76 -12.07 -2.82
N LEU A 434 -26.30 -11.91 -1.57
CA LEU A 434 -25.59 -12.96 -0.84
C LEU A 434 -26.50 -14.18 -0.59
N HIS A 435 -27.74 -13.97 -0.15
CA HIS A 435 -28.72 -15.04 0.03
C HIS A 435 -29.01 -15.78 -1.29
N GLN A 436 -29.15 -15.06 -2.41
CA GLN A 436 -29.31 -15.69 -3.74
C GLN A 436 -28.10 -16.54 -4.13
N ARG A 437 -26.88 -16.04 -3.90
CA ARG A 437 -25.64 -16.80 -4.17
C ARG A 437 -25.52 -18.06 -3.30
N ILE A 438 -25.90 -17.96 -2.01
CA ILE A 438 -25.95 -19.11 -1.10
C ILE A 438 -26.93 -20.16 -1.61
N HIS A 439 -28.16 -19.77 -1.97
CA HIS A 439 -29.17 -20.69 -2.51
C HIS A 439 -28.71 -21.39 -3.79
N VAL A 440 -28.05 -20.67 -4.71
CA VAL A 440 -27.48 -21.27 -5.94
C VAL A 440 -26.35 -22.26 -5.61
N ALA A 441 -25.47 -21.92 -4.66
CA ALA A 441 -24.40 -22.82 -4.22
C ALA A 441 -24.95 -24.08 -3.52
N GLU A 442 -25.98 -23.95 -2.70
CA GLU A 442 -26.69 -25.06 -2.07
C GLU A 442 -27.36 -25.98 -3.10
N GLN A 443 -28.03 -25.40 -4.11
CA GLN A 443 -28.61 -26.16 -5.22
C GLN A 443 -27.53 -26.95 -5.98
N LEU A 444 -26.46 -26.31 -6.41
CA LEU A 444 -25.34 -26.98 -7.11
C LEU A 444 -24.68 -28.07 -6.25
N ASN A 445 -24.57 -27.86 -4.95
CA ASN A 445 -24.04 -28.87 -4.02
C ASN A 445 -24.97 -30.09 -3.91
N ASN A 446 -26.29 -29.87 -3.88
CA ASN A 446 -27.29 -30.95 -3.89
C ASN A 446 -27.30 -31.72 -5.22
N GLU A 447 -27.20 -31.02 -6.35
CA GLU A 447 -27.08 -31.63 -7.69
C GLU A 447 -25.79 -32.47 -7.81
N ASN A 448 -24.64 -31.94 -7.37
CA ASN A 448 -23.38 -32.68 -7.32
C ASN A 448 -23.47 -33.92 -6.41
N LYS A 449 -24.09 -33.80 -5.23
CA LYS A 449 -24.30 -34.93 -4.30
C LYS A 449 -25.19 -36.02 -4.91
N TYR A 450 -26.22 -35.64 -5.67
CA TYR A 450 -27.07 -36.57 -6.40
C TYR A 450 -26.32 -37.24 -7.55
N SER A 451 -25.61 -36.46 -8.37
CA SER A 451 -24.78 -36.95 -9.48
C SER A 451 -23.70 -37.94 -9.01
N TYR A 452 -23.03 -37.63 -7.89
CA TYR A 452 -22.08 -38.54 -7.24
C TYR A 452 -22.74 -39.84 -6.80
N LYS A 453 -23.94 -39.79 -6.19
CA LYS A 453 -24.68 -40.98 -5.76
C LYS A 453 -25.05 -41.87 -6.95
N ILE A 454 -25.56 -41.29 -8.04
CA ILE A 454 -25.90 -42.02 -9.28
C ILE A 454 -24.65 -42.64 -9.91
N THR A 455 -23.55 -41.89 -9.97
CA THR A 455 -22.29 -42.37 -10.58
C THR A 455 -21.64 -43.46 -9.75
N LYS A 456 -21.65 -43.35 -8.41
CA LYS A 456 -21.23 -44.42 -7.51
C LYS A 456 -22.07 -45.68 -7.71
N GLN A 457 -23.39 -45.55 -7.78
CA GLN A 457 -24.28 -46.70 -7.99
C GLN A 457 -24.01 -47.40 -9.34
N ARG A 458 -23.80 -46.65 -10.43
CA ARG A 458 -23.35 -47.22 -11.71
C ARG A 458 -22.07 -48.03 -11.56
N TYR A 459 -21.04 -47.48 -10.92
CA TYR A 459 -19.80 -48.23 -10.71
C TYR A 459 -20.00 -49.49 -9.86
N GLU A 460 -20.85 -49.47 -8.83
CA GLU A 460 -21.18 -50.66 -8.02
C GLU A 460 -21.94 -51.72 -8.84
N GLU A 461 -22.83 -51.30 -9.74
CA GLU A 461 -23.55 -52.18 -10.66
C GLU A 461 -22.63 -52.78 -11.75
N GLU A 462 -21.76 -51.97 -12.34
CA GLU A 462 -20.72 -52.40 -13.30
C GLU A 462 -19.73 -53.38 -12.63
N PHE A 463 -19.28 -53.12 -11.40
CA PHE A 463 -18.41 -54.04 -10.66
C PHE A 463 -19.08 -55.38 -10.39
N LYS A 464 -20.38 -55.34 -10.09
CA LYS A 464 -21.20 -56.55 -9.85
C LYS A 464 -21.43 -57.34 -11.13
N ASP A 465 -21.61 -56.68 -12.27
CA ASP A 465 -21.74 -57.33 -13.58
C ASP A 465 -20.40 -57.94 -14.05
N MET A 466 -19.29 -57.21 -13.89
CA MET A 466 -17.94 -57.74 -14.11
C MET A 466 -17.65 -58.95 -13.21
N GLY A 467 -18.07 -58.91 -11.93
CA GLY A 467 -17.99 -60.05 -11.03
C GLY A 467 -18.78 -61.28 -11.52
N LYS A 468 -19.98 -61.08 -12.10
CA LYS A 468 -20.76 -62.17 -12.72
C LYS A 468 -20.06 -62.73 -13.96
N LYS A 469 -19.52 -61.87 -14.83
CA LYS A 469 -18.78 -62.27 -16.05
C LYS A 469 -17.53 -63.10 -15.70
N ILE A 470 -16.79 -62.71 -14.67
CA ILE A 470 -15.66 -63.48 -14.12
C ILE A 470 -16.14 -64.83 -13.54
N GLY A 471 -17.33 -64.88 -12.94
CA GLY A 471 -17.97 -66.12 -12.49
C GLY A 471 -18.28 -67.08 -13.66
N HIS A 472 -18.93 -66.60 -14.72
CA HIS A 472 -19.26 -67.40 -15.90
C HIS A 472 -17.99 -67.95 -16.57
N CYS A 473 -16.91 -67.16 -16.61
CA CYS A 473 -15.61 -67.57 -17.14
C CYS A 473 -14.89 -68.65 -16.29
N LYS A 474 -15.37 -68.98 -15.08
CA LYS A 474 -14.83 -70.07 -14.24
C LYS A 474 -15.58 -71.39 -14.36
N ASP A 475 -16.83 -71.38 -14.84
CA ASP A 475 -17.66 -72.58 -14.95
C ASP A 475 -17.54 -73.28 -16.32
N GLU A 476 -16.95 -72.62 -17.33
CA GLU A 476 -16.63 -73.27 -18.61
C GLU A 476 -15.27 -74.00 -18.57
N LYS A 477 -15.32 -75.33 -18.41
CA LYS A 477 -14.16 -76.20 -18.67
C LYS A 477 -13.85 -76.28 -20.17
N PRO A 478 -12.57 -76.30 -20.58
CA PRO A 478 -12.20 -76.31 -21.99
C PRO A 478 -12.55 -77.64 -22.65
N ARG A 479 -13.28 -77.59 -23.76
CA ARG A 479 -13.50 -78.73 -24.64
C ARG A 479 -13.27 -78.31 -26.09
N ILE A 480 -12.11 -78.67 -26.62
CA ILE A 480 -11.79 -78.54 -28.05
C ILE A 480 -12.59 -79.61 -28.81
N PRO A 481 -13.23 -79.25 -29.93
CA PRO A 481 -13.16 -80.11 -31.12
C PRO A 481 -12.51 -79.40 -32.31
N ASN A 482 -11.73 -80.14 -33.08
CA ASN A 482 -11.11 -79.69 -34.34
C ASN A 482 -12.15 -79.42 -35.43
N GLY A 483 -11.86 -78.45 -36.30
CA GLY A 483 -12.52 -78.25 -37.58
C GLY A 483 -11.83 -77.16 -38.38
N PHE A 484 -11.05 -77.53 -39.41
CA PHE A 484 -10.61 -76.57 -40.42
C PHE A 484 -11.84 -76.10 -41.21
N GLU A 485 -11.89 -74.82 -41.59
CA GLU A 485 -11.86 -74.37 -42.99
C GLU A 485 -12.44 -72.94 -43.18
N PHE A 486 -11.52 -71.98 -43.37
CA PHE A 486 -11.60 -70.86 -44.31
C PHE A 486 -12.92 -70.06 -44.46
N ILE A 487 -13.09 -68.97 -43.69
CA ILE A 487 -13.61 -67.69 -44.24
C ILE A 487 -12.77 -66.50 -43.74
N ALA A 488 -12.16 -65.83 -44.72
CA ALA A 488 -11.66 -64.47 -44.81
C ALA A 488 -11.79 -63.47 -43.62
N LEU A 489 -10.64 -62.90 -43.28
CA LEU A 489 -10.32 -61.45 -43.17
C LEU A 489 -11.10 -60.51 -42.22
N ASN A 490 -12.40 -60.68 -41.98
CA ASN A 490 -13.19 -59.71 -41.21
C ASN A 490 -13.00 -59.79 -39.67
N GLY A 491 -12.33 -60.84 -39.17
CA GLY A 491 -12.08 -61.02 -37.74
C GLY A 491 -10.90 -60.21 -37.17
N LEU A 492 -9.94 -59.84 -38.03
CA LEU A 492 -8.77 -59.05 -37.62
C LEU A 492 -9.08 -57.55 -37.62
N ASP A 493 -9.76 -57.04 -38.65
CA ASP A 493 -10.18 -55.63 -38.71
C ASP A 493 -11.08 -55.27 -37.52
N LEU A 494 -12.03 -56.14 -37.15
CA LEU A 494 -12.89 -55.92 -35.98
C LEU A 494 -12.10 -55.93 -34.64
N ALA A 495 -11.03 -56.74 -34.54
CA ALA A 495 -10.17 -56.74 -33.36
C ALA A 495 -9.26 -55.50 -33.31
N ILE A 496 -8.85 -54.98 -34.47
CA ILE A 496 -8.06 -53.75 -34.63
C ILE A 496 -8.92 -52.52 -34.29
N GLU A 497 -10.14 -52.40 -34.79
CA GLU A 497 -11.08 -51.33 -34.42
C GLU A 497 -11.34 -51.31 -32.90
N ASN A 498 -11.53 -52.48 -32.27
CA ASN A 498 -11.71 -52.55 -30.81
C ASN A 498 -10.44 -52.14 -30.04
N LEU A 499 -9.23 -52.48 -30.55
CA LEU A 499 -7.96 -52.01 -29.98
C LEU A 499 -7.78 -50.50 -30.14
N GLU A 500 -8.22 -49.93 -31.26
CA GLU A 500 -8.11 -48.51 -31.58
C GLU A 500 -9.15 -47.67 -30.79
N GLU A 501 -10.36 -48.20 -30.54
CA GLU A 501 -11.31 -47.61 -29.60
C GLU A 501 -10.78 -47.67 -28.16
N TYR A 502 -10.18 -48.81 -27.73
CA TYR A 502 -9.55 -48.91 -26.41
C TYR A 502 -8.37 -47.93 -26.27
N ALA A 503 -7.51 -47.81 -27.28
CA ALA A 503 -6.42 -46.84 -27.30
C ALA A 503 -6.95 -45.40 -27.21
N SER A 504 -8.03 -45.10 -27.93
CA SER A 504 -8.71 -43.79 -27.90
C SER A 504 -9.31 -43.49 -26.51
N ARG A 505 -9.98 -44.46 -25.87
CA ARG A 505 -10.50 -44.34 -24.50
C ARG A 505 -9.38 -44.17 -23.48
N VAL A 506 -8.30 -44.94 -23.58
CA VAL A 506 -7.12 -44.84 -22.69
C VAL A 506 -6.44 -43.49 -22.87
N THR A 507 -6.30 -42.99 -24.10
CA THR A 507 -5.72 -41.67 -24.37
C THR A 507 -6.59 -40.56 -23.78
N LYS A 508 -7.92 -40.64 -23.95
CA LYS A 508 -8.87 -39.71 -23.34
C LYS A 508 -8.80 -39.73 -21.81
N MET A 509 -8.83 -40.90 -21.18
CA MET A 509 -8.63 -41.05 -19.73
C MET A 509 -7.28 -40.47 -19.28
N MET A 510 -6.20 -40.68 -20.03
CA MET A 510 -4.88 -40.15 -19.69
C MET A 510 -4.84 -38.62 -19.79
N CYS A 511 -5.54 -38.01 -20.76
CA CYS A 511 -5.74 -36.57 -20.83
C CYS A 511 -6.57 -36.03 -19.65
N GLU A 512 -7.67 -36.70 -19.28
CA GLU A 512 -8.51 -36.31 -18.14
C GLU A 512 -7.74 -36.42 -16.80
N VAL A 513 -6.98 -37.51 -16.59
CA VAL A 513 -6.11 -37.68 -15.43
C VAL A 513 -5.00 -36.64 -15.40
N LYS A 514 -4.42 -36.27 -16.54
CA LYS A 514 -3.38 -35.23 -16.63
C LYS A 514 -3.96 -33.85 -16.30
N PHE A 515 -5.13 -33.50 -16.84
CA PHE A 515 -5.86 -32.29 -16.48
C PHE A 515 -6.18 -32.23 -14.98
N MET A 516 -6.66 -33.32 -14.38
CA MET A 516 -6.93 -33.39 -12.95
C MET A 516 -5.63 -33.25 -12.12
N LYS A 517 -4.52 -33.84 -12.57
CA LYS A 517 -3.20 -33.66 -11.94
C LYS A 517 -2.73 -32.20 -12.00
N ASP A 518 -2.91 -31.52 -13.13
CA ASP A 518 -2.50 -30.13 -13.29
C ASP A 518 -3.38 -29.18 -12.46
N ARG A 519 -4.70 -29.42 -12.40
CA ARG A 519 -5.61 -28.70 -11.49
C ARG A 519 -5.33 -28.95 -10.01
N MET A 520 -4.92 -30.17 -9.65
CA MET A 520 -4.48 -30.48 -8.28
C MET A 520 -3.18 -29.76 -7.93
N ARG A 521 -2.25 -29.58 -8.89
CA ARG A 521 -1.00 -28.84 -8.72
C ARG A 521 -1.28 -27.35 -8.45
N GLU A 522 -2.11 -26.73 -9.29
CA GLU A 522 -2.59 -25.34 -9.12
C GLU A 522 -3.20 -25.13 -7.72
N LYS A 523 -4.14 -25.99 -7.33
CA LYS A 523 -4.77 -25.92 -6.00
C LYS A 523 -3.80 -26.17 -4.84
N ASN A 524 -2.72 -26.92 -5.06
CA ASN A 524 -1.73 -27.16 -4.02
C ASN A 524 -0.80 -25.95 -3.82
N GLU A 525 -0.48 -25.19 -4.87
CA GLU A 525 0.22 -23.91 -4.74
C GLU A 525 -0.70 -22.82 -4.12
N GLU A 526 -1.98 -22.74 -4.50
CA GLU A 526 -2.94 -21.86 -3.80
C GLU A 526 -3.02 -22.14 -2.29
N VAL A 527 -3.04 -23.43 -1.91
CA VAL A 527 -3.06 -23.85 -0.49
C VAL A 527 -1.74 -23.54 0.22
N LYS A 528 -0.62 -23.51 -0.50
CA LYS A 528 0.68 -23.10 0.03
C LYS A 528 0.74 -21.59 0.23
N GLU A 529 0.32 -20.79 -0.74
CA GLU A 529 0.21 -19.33 -0.62
C GLU A 529 -0.75 -18.93 0.52
N MET A 530 -1.94 -19.57 0.60
CA MET A 530 -2.87 -19.36 1.72
C MET A 530 -2.24 -19.69 3.08
N ARG A 531 -1.40 -20.74 3.16
CA ARG A 531 -0.69 -21.11 4.39
C ARG A 531 0.37 -20.07 4.77
N GLU A 532 1.11 -19.56 3.80
CA GLU A 532 2.10 -18.50 4.01
C GLU A 532 1.43 -17.20 4.48
N ASN A 533 0.32 -16.80 3.84
CA ASN A 533 -0.51 -15.67 4.27
C ASN A 533 -1.08 -15.85 5.70
N VAL A 534 -1.58 -17.04 6.05
CA VAL A 534 -2.07 -17.33 7.42
C VAL A 534 -0.95 -17.29 8.45
N ASN A 535 0.26 -17.73 8.11
CA ASN A 535 1.42 -17.63 8.99
C ASN A 535 1.85 -16.16 9.18
N TYR A 536 1.89 -15.36 8.11
CA TYR A 536 2.16 -13.92 8.18
C TYR A 536 1.15 -13.18 9.07
N PHE A 537 -0.15 -13.45 8.90
CA PHE A 537 -1.19 -12.86 9.75
C PHE A 537 -1.08 -13.31 11.20
N ARG A 538 -0.66 -14.54 11.48
CA ARG A 538 -0.40 -15.03 12.83
C ARG A 538 0.74 -14.27 13.49
N GLU A 539 1.90 -14.17 12.86
CA GLU A 539 3.03 -13.41 13.41
C GLU A 539 2.69 -11.92 13.63
N LEU A 540 1.84 -11.35 12.77
CA LEU A 540 1.34 -9.99 12.94
C LEU A 540 0.38 -9.86 14.13
N LEU A 541 -0.45 -10.89 14.37
CA LEU A 541 -1.32 -10.98 15.54
C LEU A 541 -0.49 -11.10 16.83
N ASP A 542 0.49 -12.01 16.87
CA ASP A 542 1.35 -12.26 18.01
C ASP A 542 2.09 -10.97 18.43
N LYS A 543 2.68 -10.25 17.45
CA LYS A 543 3.31 -8.93 17.66
C LYS A 543 2.34 -7.85 18.16
N LYS A 544 1.04 -7.97 17.84
CA LYS A 544 0.00 -7.05 18.32
C LYS A 544 -0.46 -7.40 19.72
N GLU A 545 -0.54 -8.69 20.06
CA GLU A 545 -0.83 -9.17 21.41
C GLU A 545 0.29 -8.80 22.40
N GLU A 546 1.56 -8.93 22.00
CA GLU A 546 2.71 -8.41 22.79
C GLU A 546 2.62 -6.89 23.03
N GLN A 547 2.25 -6.11 22.01
CA GLN A 547 2.03 -4.67 22.16
C GLN A 547 0.86 -4.36 23.11
N GLU A 548 -0.23 -5.13 23.04
CA GLU A 548 -1.37 -4.97 23.95
C GLU A 548 -0.98 -5.29 25.41
N LEU A 549 -0.22 -6.37 25.64
CA LEU A 549 0.26 -6.75 26.97
C LEU A 549 1.15 -5.67 27.60
N LEU A 550 2.08 -5.09 26.82
CA LEU A 550 2.90 -3.96 27.27
C LEU A 550 2.06 -2.72 27.60
N LEU A 551 1.04 -2.41 26.80
CA LEU A 551 0.12 -1.30 27.07
C LEU A 551 -0.73 -1.55 28.32
N ARG A 552 -1.21 -2.78 28.54
CA ARG A 552 -1.94 -3.17 29.76
C ARG A 552 -1.07 -3.07 31.01
N GLU A 553 0.20 -3.47 30.95
CA GLU A 553 1.14 -3.34 32.08
C GLU A 553 1.40 -1.86 32.43
N ASN A 554 1.58 -1.00 31.41
CA ASN A 554 1.78 0.42 31.60
C ASN A 554 0.53 1.13 32.14
N LEU A 555 -0.67 0.75 31.67
CA LEU A 555 -1.94 1.23 32.22
C LEU A 555 -2.07 0.87 33.71
N TRP A 556 -1.72 -0.36 34.09
CA TRP A 556 -1.80 -0.81 35.49
C TRP A 556 -0.83 -0.04 36.41
N LYS A 557 0.39 0.26 35.93
CA LYS A 557 1.35 1.11 36.65
C LYS A 557 0.80 2.53 36.85
N LEU A 558 0.26 3.14 35.78
CA LEU A 558 -0.35 4.49 35.85
C LEU A 558 -1.57 4.52 36.78
N GLU A 559 -2.42 3.50 36.76
CA GLU A 559 -3.58 3.39 37.65
C GLU A 559 -3.16 3.30 39.13
N ALA A 560 -2.08 2.57 39.43
CA ALA A 560 -1.51 2.50 40.77
C ALA A 560 -0.91 3.86 41.23
N GLU A 561 -0.24 4.58 40.33
CA GLU A 561 0.30 5.93 40.60
C GLU A 561 -0.82 6.95 40.85
N VAL A 562 -1.84 6.99 40.01
CA VAL A 562 -3.03 7.86 40.17
C VAL A 562 -3.78 7.53 41.46
N SER A 563 -3.89 6.25 41.82
CA SER A 563 -4.51 5.83 43.09
C SER A 563 -3.73 6.32 44.31
N LYS A 564 -2.39 6.27 44.25
CA LYS A 564 -1.51 6.80 45.29
C LYS A 564 -1.61 8.33 45.39
N GLU A 565 -1.53 9.05 44.26
CA GLU A 565 -1.68 10.51 44.22
C GLU A 565 -3.05 10.95 44.76
N GLY A 566 -4.11 10.23 44.43
CA GLY A 566 -5.46 10.46 44.98
C GLY A 566 -5.50 10.34 46.51
N GLY A 567 -4.80 9.35 47.08
CA GLY A 567 -4.62 9.19 48.53
C GLY A 567 -3.85 10.34 49.17
N ASP A 568 -2.72 10.74 48.58
CA ASP A 568 -1.88 11.83 49.09
C ASP A 568 -2.60 13.18 49.02
N LYS A 569 -3.33 13.44 47.93
CA LYS A 569 -4.18 14.62 47.74
C LYS A 569 -5.34 14.68 48.74
N LEU A 570 -5.91 13.53 49.11
CA LEU A 570 -6.92 13.45 50.17
C LEU A 570 -6.32 13.78 51.54
N ASN A 571 -5.08 13.35 51.83
CA ASN A 571 -4.39 13.65 53.07
C ASN A 571 -4.02 15.13 53.18
N LEU A 572 -3.44 15.71 52.12
CA LEU A 572 -3.18 17.16 52.03
C LEU A 572 -4.46 17.98 52.24
N ARG A 573 -5.61 17.55 51.67
CA ARG A 573 -6.89 18.23 51.87
C ARG A 573 -7.36 18.20 53.34
N LYS A 574 -7.08 17.12 54.08
CA LYS A 574 -7.38 17.05 55.53
C LYS A 574 -6.49 18.02 56.31
N GLU A 575 -5.20 18.10 55.97
CA GLU A 575 -4.24 19.00 56.63
C GLU A 575 -4.58 20.49 56.37
N VAL A 576 -4.88 20.86 55.13
CA VAL A 576 -5.36 22.21 54.78
C VAL A 576 -6.60 22.57 55.60
N SER A 577 -7.59 21.68 55.72
CA SER A 577 -8.79 21.95 56.53
C SER A 577 -8.48 22.09 58.03
N GLN A 578 -7.43 21.45 58.54
CA GLN A 578 -6.95 21.69 59.92
C GLN A 578 -6.25 23.05 60.05
N LEU A 579 -5.47 23.46 59.05
CA LEU A 579 -4.82 24.77 59.02
C LEU A 579 -5.83 25.91 58.92
N GLU A 580 -6.83 25.81 58.05
CA GLU A 580 -7.96 26.76 57.96
C GLU A 580 -8.64 26.96 59.32
N LYS A 581 -8.92 25.85 60.05
CA LYS A 581 -9.50 25.90 61.40
C LYS A 581 -8.57 26.53 62.44
N LYS A 582 -7.24 26.44 62.29
CA LYS A 582 -6.27 27.13 63.15
C LYS A 582 -6.18 28.62 62.81
N VAL A 583 -6.14 28.98 61.53
CA VAL A 583 -6.14 30.36 61.04
C VAL A 583 -7.40 31.09 61.51
N GLY A 584 -8.59 30.54 61.31
CA GLY A 584 -9.85 31.15 61.78
C GLY A 584 -9.97 31.28 63.31
N LYS A 585 -9.19 30.54 64.10
CA LYS A 585 -9.06 30.76 65.56
C LYS A 585 -8.12 31.93 65.87
N LEU A 586 -6.99 32.02 65.15
CA LEU A 586 -6.03 33.12 65.30
C LEU A 586 -6.65 34.45 64.86
N GLU A 587 -7.35 34.50 63.74
CA GLU A 587 -8.09 35.69 63.27
C GLU A 587 -9.08 36.23 64.31
N LYS A 588 -9.85 35.34 64.95
CA LYS A 588 -10.77 35.73 66.05
C LYS A 588 -10.02 36.27 67.26
N SER A 589 -8.85 35.71 67.59
CA SER A 589 -8.00 36.21 68.68
C SER A 589 -7.38 37.58 68.35
N VAL A 590 -7.01 37.80 67.09
CA VAL A 590 -6.50 39.11 66.60
C VAL A 590 -7.60 40.16 66.68
N LYS A 591 -8.78 39.89 66.11
CA LYS A 591 -9.93 40.83 66.16
C LYS A 591 -10.30 41.23 67.60
N LYS A 592 -10.36 40.26 68.52
CA LYS A 592 -10.60 40.57 69.93
C LYS A 592 -9.53 41.49 70.53
N LYS A 593 -8.25 41.24 70.24
CA LYS A 593 -7.16 42.12 70.72
C LYS A 593 -7.21 43.52 70.09
N GLU A 594 -7.66 43.63 68.86
CA GLU A 594 -7.86 44.91 68.16
C GLU A 594 -9.01 45.70 68.78
N GLU A 595 -10.14 45.06 69.08
CA GLU A 595 -11.25 45.63 69.86
C GLU A 595 -10.79 46.08 71.27
N ASP A 596 -10.05 45.22 72.00
CA ASP A 596 -9.46 45.55 73.31
C ASP A 596 -8.51 46.77 73.24
N LEU A 597 -7.73 46.90 72.14
CA LEU A 597 -6.85 48.05 71.88
C LEU A 597 -7.61 49.33 71.58
N VAL A 598 -8.69 49.27 70.79
CA VAL A 598 -9.57 50.42 70.53
C VAL A 598 -10.21 50.90 71.82
N ASN A 599 -10.78 49.98 72.63
CA ASN A 599 -11.35 50.26 73.94
C ASN A 599 -10.33 50.90 74.91
N LEU A 600 -9.08 50.44 74.90
CA LEU A 600 -8.00 51.05 75.69
C LEU A 600 -7.62 52.44 75.16
N GLY A 601 -7.64 52.64 73.84
CA GLY A 601 -7.46 53.94 73.20
C GLY A 601 -8.52 54.95 73.61
N GLU A 602 -9.79 54.53 73.71
CA GLU A 602 -10.89 55.36 74.21
C GLU A 602 -10.72 55.74 75.68
N LYS A 603 -10.39 54.77 76.54
CA LYS A 603 -10.08 55.03 77.95
C LYS A 603 -8.92 56.02 78.11
N LYS A 604 -7.88 55.94 77.27
CA LYS A 604 -6.80 56.93 77.24
C LYS A 604 -7.28 58.32 76.77
N ARG A 605 -8.11 58.39 75.72
CA ARG A 605 -8.71 59.66 75.25
C ARG A 605 -9.61 60.31 76.30
N GLU A 606 -10.36 59.51 77.06
CA GLU A 606 -11.20 59.98 78.17
C GLU A 606 -10.35 60.50 79.33
N ALA A 607 -9.35 59.74 79.78
CA ALA A 607 -8.44 60.19 80.84
C ALA A 607 -7.70 61.49 80.48
N ILE A 608 -7.32 61.68 79.20
CA ILE A 608 -6.76 62.95 78.71
C ILE A 608 -7.79 64.07 78.78
N ARG A 609 -9.05 63.86 78.35
CA ARG A 609 -10.12 64.87 78.46
C ARG A 609 -10.40 65.28 79.91
N GLN A 610 -10.44 64.31 80.83
CA GLN A 610 -10.59 64.58 82.26
C GLN A 610 -9.42 65.38 82.83
N LEU A 611 -8.18 65.06 82.44
CA LEU A 611 -7.00 65.82 82.85
C LEU A 611 -7.02 67.26 82.31
N CYS A 612 -7.42 67.46 81.05
CA CYS A 612 -7.60 68.80 80.46
C CYS A 612 -8.62 69.63 81.24
N PHE A 613 -9.78 69.06 81.57
CA PHE A 613 -10.81 69.73 82.36
C PHE A 613 -10.31 70.16 83.75
N VAL A 614 -9.54 69.30 84.43
CA VAL A 614 -8.91 69.62 85.72
C VAL A 614 -7.88 70.75 85.58
N ILE A 615 -7.07 70.75 84.52
CA ILE A 615 -6.11 71.82 84.22
C ILE A 615 -6.83 73.15 83.95
N GLU A 616 -7.91 73.15 83.18
CA GLU A 616 -8.74 74.34 82.90
C GLU A 616 -9.38 74.89 84.18
N PHE A 617 -10.02 74.03 84.98
CA PHE A 617 -10.58 74.42 86.29
C PHE A 617 -9.55 75.06 87.21
N HIS A 618 -8.33 74.49 87.30
CA HIS A 618 -7.26 75.09 88.09
C HIS A 618 -6.76 76.40 87.49
N ARG A 619 -6.66 76.51 86.16
CA ARG A 619 -6.26 77.74 85.45
C ARG A 619 -7.26 78.87 85.72
N ASP A 620 -8.54 78.60 85.60
CA ASP A 620 -9.61 79.60 85.84
C ASP A 620 -9.66 80.03 87.30
N ARG A 621 -9.51 79.10 88.24
CA ARG A 621 -9.37 79.42 89.67
C ARG A 621 -8.13 80.26 89.96
N CYS A 622 -7.00 79.98 89.30
CA CYS A 622 -5.79 80.80 89.43
C CYS A 622 -5.98 82.21 88.84
N ASN A 623 -6.64 82.33 87.68
CA ASN A 623 -6.99 83.61 87.07
C ASN A 623 -7.92 84.42 87.99
N TYR A 624 -8.99 83.82 88.49
CA TYR A 624 -9.92 84.44 89.44
C TYR A 624 -9.22 84.96 90.70
N LEU A 625 -8.34 84.16 91.30
CA LEU A 625 -7.55 84.58 92.48
C LEU A 625 -6.58 85.73 92.15
N LYS A 626 -6.01 85.75 90.93
CA LYS A 626 -5.15 86.83 90.44
C LYS A 626 -5.92 88.12 90.20
N ASP A 627 -7.15 88.02 89.68
CA ASP A 627 -8.06 89.16 89.49
C ASP A 627 -8.54 89.75 90.82
N MET A 628 -8.84 88.89 91.81
CA MET A 628 -9.14 89.33 93.18
C MET A 628 -7.94 90.01 93.84
N ALA A 629 -6.73 89.47 93.66
CA ALA A 629 -5.50 90.06 94.20
C ALA A 629 -5.14 91.41 93.54
N THR A 630 -5.42 91.58 92.24
CA THR A 630 -5.22 92.86 91.55
C THR A 630 -6.29 93.90 91.93
N LYS A 631 -7.57 93.52 92.03
CA LYS A 631 -8.63 94.41 92.56
C LYS A 631 -8.34 94.86 94.00
N ASN A 632 -7.88 93.97 94.87
CA ASN A 632 -7.49 94.33 96.24
C ASN A 632 -6.23 95.23 96.29
N LYS A 633 -5.37 95.26 95.26
CA LYS A 633 -4.30 96.26 95.16
C LYS A 633 -4.81 97.63 94.71
N VAL A 634 -5.83 97.69 93.84
CA VAL A 634 -6.45 98.96 93.41
C VAL A 634 -7.23 99.61 94.56
N ASN A 635 -7.97 98.82 95.34
CA ASN A 635 -8.75 99.33 96.49
C ASN A 635 -7.92 99.73 97.73
N ASN A 636 -6.59 99.59 97.69
CA ASN A 636 -5.67 100.05 98.77
C ASN A 636 -4.85 101.29 98.35
N ILE A 637 -5.26 101.98 97.27
CA ILE A 637 -4.61 103.21 96.76
C ILE A 637 -5.58 104.43 96.79
N THR A 638 -6.74 104.25 97.44
CA THR A 638 -7.72 105.29 97.83
C THR A 638 -7.95 105.21 99.33
#